data_AF-A0A2E7M6Q0-F1
#
_entry.id   AF-A0A2E7M6Q0-F1
#
_cell.length_a   1.000
_cell.length_b   1.000
_cell.length_c   1.000
_cell.angle_alpha   90.00
_cell.angle_beta   90.00
_cell.angle_gamma   90.00
#
_symmetry.space_group_name_H-M   'P 1'
#
loop_
_entity.id
_entity.type
_entity.pdbx_description
1 polymer ?
#
loop_
_entity_poly.entity_id
_entity_poly.type
_entity_poly.pdbx_seq_one_letter_code
_entity_poly.pdbx_strand_id
1 'polypeptide(L)'
;MSTFHTSNSIAHLPLLLGALLCLGLLASSLTLSGCDPLSNDGNTGDDDTGDGGGDDDDGGDTPSEYSYDLGDEAPSGVICGAPEATPPEGALCRVSEGTDALLVQGIILADEVLMGGQVLLDEVGRIACVGCDCSSEPEAAGASQLSCPFGVVSPGLINTHDHISYTQNWPEPHGAERYEHRHDWRRGRNGHTELHVSGGASTEEKAWGELRFVLGGATSILGSGNSDGLLRNLDRDQEGLGAESVHYQTFPLGDSGGATLDSSCGYPNIDSPSVLQTPYAPHISEGIDLGARNEFVCLSSEENGGTDLLAANTAIIHGVGIGAADASLIAYEGAKVIWSPRSNVDLYGNTAPVTMLDSLGVTIALGTDWTASGSMNVLRELACADFLNQDYYGGWFGDWDLWAMTTERAAQAMGIQEATGSLRDGLFGDIAIFDGREVPTNPFRAILDASPGQVHLVLRGGEVLYGDSAVVAALPTGGTGCEELPMDICGQSRRACLSRELGTSYAALEAANASSYSLFSCDTPPDEPSCVPFRPGEYEEATTADPDGDGVPQIKDNCPTVFNPVRPLDQGDQRDHDDDGLGDACDPCPLGENDDGECIEFDPDDRDADGVSEDLDNCPTIPNIDQLDYDEDGTGDACDPCPTRPNAPGGACPATVYELKRGELEPGLFVQLEDLIVTANNEDGFFCQVAQESRDDEWGIDYSGLWVYAPSGEDFTPPAPGERITVTGSVNSWYGQWQLLNVDELTVHQGALSTPTPEDVTVAEVTTGGARANALEGILVAVAGAQVIEHNPPAGPGDVDPTGAFVLEGGLRVNDFLSPLSPLPLIGDTVQVTGLLRFANDNSKVEPRTSQDVAALSSGPPQLLEFGPASVFLDSGLVASTTIPELTVTLDRPAPEDGTSVTLVSLEPTSLEAPAELFFAEGESSLPVPLTGLEPSNGPVDLEATLDGLSLSATVEVLDPSRAPVLETVQPAQATLQVGATTTFTATLDIPAAAFGTPVSLALSDESRASAPLEVVVAEDTLSAEFDVTGTAAGDTTLTATAGGVSLDVLLTVSDVPDLGLVISEVLYDTPSSDDGTEWIELYNGSFTAIDLANYSLGWGGNDYTYGTVQLSTVLEPGACFVLGGPTSDASNGAPIYDLSGDLNPDLQNSGSAADGVALFDVPEGSITTTMTPIDSVIYGSANSNQLLDASGASGPPDVGEASASESLERTASGWRVQSAPTPGDCAAITQ
;
A
#
# COMPACT_ATOMS: atom_id res chain seq x y z
N MET A 1 -30.61 -28.90 25.21
CA MET A 1 -31.54 -30.01 25.55
C MET A 1 -31.81 -30.79 24.28
N SER A 2 -31.01 -31.84 24.05
CA SER A 2 -31.48 -33.23 24.03
C SER A 2 -32.16 -33.63 22.71
N THR A 3 -31.36 -34.14 21.77
CA THR A 3 -31.17 -35.59 21.47
C THR A 3 -32.18 -36.12 20.45
N PHE A 4 -31.76 -36.44 19.22
CA PHE A 4 -31.24 -37.76 18.80
C PHE A 4 -32.09 -38.96 19.26
N HIS A 5 -32.59 -39.78 18.31
CA HIS A 5 -32.03 -41.12 18.08
C HIS A 5 -32.76 -41.94 17.00
N THR A 6 -32.00 -42.24 15.92
CA THR A 6 -31.61 -43.59 15.46
C THR A 6 -32.62 -44.62 14.93
N SER A 7 -32.26 -45.11 13.74
CA SER A 7 -31.86 -46.49 13.41
C SER A 7 -32.83 -47.40 12.62
N ASN A 8 -32.43 -47.59 11.36
CA ASN A 8 -32.00 -48.86 10.74
C ASN A 8 -32.96 -50.06 10.73
N SER A 9 -33.34 -50.48 9.51
CA SER A 9 -32.65 -51.53 8.73
C SER A 9 -33.60 -52.38 7.87
N ILE A 10 -33.38 -52.28 6.55
CA ILE A 10 -33.05 -53.37 5.60
C ILE A 10 -34.00 -54.59 5.50
N ALA A 11 -34.64 -54.71 4.32
CA ALA A 11 -34.59 -55.84 3.37
C ALA A 11 -35.94 -56.30 2.76
N HIS A 12 -35.95 -56.26 1.41
CA HIS A 12 -36.58 -57.16 0.45
C HIS A 12 -38.12 -57.24 0.30
N LEU A 13 -38.60 -56.66 -0.82
CA LEU A 13 -39.48 -57.19 -1.92
C LEU A 13 -40.35 -58.45 -1.66
N PRO A 14 -41.44 -58.76 -2.43
CA PRO A 14 -42.13 -58.01 -3.52
C PRO A 14 -43.68 -58.18 -3.56
N LEU A 15 -44.35 -57.58 -4.56
CA LEU A 15 -45.47 -58.08 -5.42
C LEU A 15 -46.40 -56.91 -5.82
N LEU A 16 -46.32 -56.45 -7.08
CA LEU A 16 -47.14 -56.87 -8.25
C LEU A 16 -48.50 -56.14 -8.33
N LEU A 17 -48.72 -55.29 -9.35
CA LEU A 17 -49.50 -55.66 -10.55
C LEU A 17 -49.73 -54.47 -11.51
N GLY A 18 -49.36 -54.70 -12.78
CA GLY A 18 -50.02 -54.24 -14.01
C GLY A 18 -49.84 -52.76 -14.41
N ALA A 19 -49.71 -52.40 -15.69
CA ALA A 19 -49.57 -53.13 -16.96
C ALA A 19 -49.05 -52.07 -17.98
N LEU A 20 -47.92 -52.27 -18.66
CA LEU A 20 -47.67 -53.02 -19.91
C LEU A 20 -48.26 -52.40 -21.20
N LEU A 21 -47.38 -51.79 -22.02
CA LEU A 21 -47.30 -51.78 -23.51
C LEU A 21 -46.05 -50.95 -23.92
N CYS A 22 -44.90 -51.57 -24.21
CA CYS A 22 -44.31 -51.92 -25.54
C CYS A 22 -43.89 -50.71 -26.42
N LEU A 23 -42.59 -50.39 -26.61
CA LEU A 23 -41.43 -51.05 -27.26
C LEU A 23 -41.30 -50.84 -28.78
N GLY A 24 -40.12 -50.32 -29.15
CA GLY A 24 -39.66 -49.97 -30.51
C GLY A 24 -39.35 -51.11 -31.47
N LEU A 25 -38.76 -50.71 -32.60
CA LEU A 25 -38.00 -51.47 -33.62
C LEU A 25 -37.17 -50.37 -34.35
N LEU A 26 -35.90 -50.47 -34.76
CA LEU A 26 -34.90 -51.54 -34.88
C LEU A 26 -33.54 -50.87 -35.13
N ALA A 27 -32.48 -51.29 -34.45
CA ALA A 27 -31.11 -51.14 -34.94
C ALA A 27 -30.23 -52.24 -34.35
N SER A 28 -29.52 -52.97 -35.22
CA SER A 28 -28.27 -53.69 -34.95
C SER A 28 -27.85 -54.50 -36.18
N SER A 29 -26.75 -54.12 -36.84
CA SER A 29 -25.57 -54.99 -37.08
C SER A 29 -24.59 -54.41 -38.12
N LEU A 30 -23.28 -54.64 -37.87
CA LEU A 30 -22.06 -54.47 -38.70
C LEU A 30 -21.40 -53.08 -38.63
N THR A 31 -20.27 -52.83 -37.94
CA THR A 31 -18.87 -53.30 -38.00
C THR A 31 -18.03 -52.89 -39.23
N LEU A 32 -17.03 -52.03 -38.94
CA LEU A 32 -15.63 -51.94 -39.40
C LEU A 32 -15.21 -51.58 -40.85
N SER A 33 -14.29 -50.60 -40.88
CA SER A 33 -13.02 -50.44 -41.64
C SER A 33 -13.01 -49.15 -42.48
N GLY A 34 -12.02 -48.26 -42.48
CA GLY A 34 -10.59 -48.34 -42.13
C GLY A 34 -9.78 -47.70 -43.27
N CYS A 35 -8.91 -46.73 -42.94
CA CYS A 35 -7.71 -46.18 -43.65
C CYS A 35 -7.55 -46.35 -45.19
N ASP A 36 -7.32 -45.25 -45.93
CA ASP A 36 -6.04 -44.85 -46.60
C ASP A 36 -6.22 -43.53 -47.43
N PRO A 37 -5.14 -42.80 -47.82
CA PRO A 37 -5.15 -41.37 -48.21
C PRO A 37 -4.96 -41.07 -49.73
N LEU A 38 -4.94 -39.76 -50.06
CA LEU A 38 -4.41 -39.09 -51.27
C LEU A 38 -5.02 -39.41 -52.65
N SER A 39 -5.54 -38.40 -53.35
CA SER A 39 -4.97 -37.87 -54.62
C SER A 39 -5.88 -36.86 -55.34
N ASN A 40 -5.32 -35.66 -55.53
CA ASN A 40 -5.21 -34.81 -56.73
C ASN A 40 -6.25 -34.85 -57.88
N ASP A 41 -6.26 -33.71 -58.58
CA ASP A 41 -6.94 -33.36 -59.84
C ASP A 41 -8.34 -32.79 -59.60
N GLY A 42 -8.68 -31.54 -59.92
CA GLY A 42 -8.04 -30.53 -60.75
C GLY A 42 -9.13 -29.76 -61.48
N ASN A 43 -8.79 -28.51 -61.81
CA ASN A 43 -9.23 -27.84 -63.04
C ASN A 43 -10.61 -27.15 -63.06
N THR A 44 -10.52 -25.83 -62.83
CA THR A 44 -11.02 -24.72 -63.67
C THR A 44 -12.50 -24.54 -63.99
N GLY A 45 -12.91 -23.29 -63.79
CA GLY A 45 -13.68 -22.51 -64.76
C GLY A 45 -15.18 -22.76 -64.68
N ASP A 46 -16.02 -21.85 -65.12
CA ASP A 46 -15.86 -20.55 -65.75
C ASP A 46 -17.30 -20.02 -65.78
N ASP A 47 -17.42 -18.70 -65.73
CA ASP A 47 -18.37 -17.95 -66.53
C ASP A 47 -19.90 -18.14 -66.37
N ASP A 48 -20.50 -16.95 -66.23
CA ASP A 48 -21.50 -16.40 -67.15
C ASP A 48 -22.99 -16.43 -66.77
N THR A 49 -23.42 -15.21 -66.43
CA THR A 49 -24.49 -14.45 -67.10
C THR A 49 -25.96 -14.82 -66.87
N GLY A 50 -26.72 -13.77 -66.57
CA GLY A 50 -27.66 -13.27 -67.58
C GLY A 50 -29.14 -13.36 -67.23
N ASP A 51 -29.66 -12.20 -66.80
CA ASP A 51 -30.80 -11.47 -67.39
C ASP A 51 -32.18 -12.14 -67.53
N GLY A 52 -33.20 -11.40 -67.09
CA GLY A 52 -34.44 -11.28 -67.89
C GLY A 52 -35.77 -11.51 -67.18
N GLY A 53 -36.25 -10.46 -66.50
CA GLY A 53 -37.57 -9.81 -66.67
C GLY A 53 -38.91 -10.57 -66.73
N GLY A 54 -39.94 -9.95 -66.12
CA GLY A 54 -41.27 -9.82 -66.73
C GLY A 54 -42.50 -10.12 -65.85
N ASP A 55 -43.11 -9.03 -65.34
CA ASP A 55 -44.54 -8.67 -65.21
C ASP A 55 -45.62 -9.65 -64.67
N ASP A 56 -46.28 -9.14 -63.62
CA ASP A 56 -47.73 -9.00 -63.37
C ASP A 56 -48.70 -10.20 -63.48
N ASP A 57 -49.35 -10.58 -62.36
CA ASP A 57 -50.74 -10.18 -62.03
C ASP A 57 -51.34 -11.03 -60.89
N ASP A 58 -51.81 -10.31 -59.85
CA ASP A 58 -52.96 -10.53 -58.95
C ASP A 58 -53.43 -11.95 -58.54
N GLY A 59 -53.53 -12.12 -57.21
CA GLY A 59 -54.77 -12.65 -56.64
C GLY A 59 -54.67 -13.48 -55.37
N GLY A 60 -54.55 -12.82 -54.23
CA GLY A 60 -55.16 -13.21 -52.94
C GLY A 60 -54.92 -14.64 -52.45
N ASP A 61 -53.84 -14.82 -51.69
CA ASP A 61 -53.78 -15.80 -50.61
C ASP A 61 -53.42 -15.08 -49.32
N THR A 62 -54.21 -15.31 -48.27
CA THR A 62 -53.86 -14.97 -46.89
C THR A 62 -52.59 -15.75 -46.51
N PRO A 63 -51.47 -15.11 -46.12
CA PRO A 63 -50.31 -15.85 -45.64
C PRO A 63 -50.62 -16.37 -44.24
N SER A 64 -50.94 -17.66 -44.14
CA SER A 64 -50.87 -18.43 -42.90
C SER A 64 -49.42 -18.84 -42.67
N GLU A 65 -48.95 -18.62 -41.43
CA GLU A 65 -47.69 -19.08 -40.84
C GLU A 65 -46.42 -18.38 -41.35
N TYR A 66 -46.11 -17.22 -40.74
CA TYR A 66 -44.72 -16.78 -40.61
C TYR A 66 -44.05 -17.71 -39.58
N SER A 67 -43.12 -18.54 -40.05
CA SER A 67 -42.16 -19.24 -39.20
C SER A 67 -41.05 -18.23 -38.89
N TYR A 68 -40.93 -17.83 -37.63
CA TYR A 68 -39.84 -16.97 -37.16
C TYR A 68 -38.67 -17.86 -36.75
N ASP A 69 -37.48 -17.50 -37.19
CA ASP A 69 -36.23 -18.21 -36.87
C ASP A 69 -35.52 -17.37 -35.80
N LEU A 70 -35.72 -17.75 -34.54
CA LEU A 70 -35.24 -17.00 -33.38
C LEU A 70 -33.87 -17.50 -32.88
N GLY A 71 -33.29 -18.53 -33.51
CA GLY A 71 -32.14 -19.27 -32.98
C GLY A 71 -32.54 -20.34 -31.95
N ASP A 72 -31.66 -21.32 -31.70
CA ASP A 72 -31.96 -22.49 -30.86
C ASP A 72 -31.94 -22.16 -29.33
N GLU A 73 -31.31 -21.05 -28.92
CA GLU A 73 -31.15 -20.60 -27.52
C GLU A 73 -32.15 -19.50 -27.10
N ALA A 74 -32.84 -18.85 -28.05
CA ALA A 74 -33.69 -17.70 -27.73
C ALA A 74 -35.06 -18.10 -27.12
N PRO A 75 -35.69 -17.21 -26.32
CA PRO A 75 -37.06 -17.43 -25.83
C PRO A 75 -38.06 -17.65 -26.96
N SER A 76 -39.00 -18.58 -26.78
CA SER A 76 -40.00 -18.89 -27.81
C SER A 76 -40.90 -17.68 -28.13
N GLY A 77 -41.13 -17.41 -29.42
CA GLY A 77 -41.94 -16.27 -29.86
C GLY A 77 -43.46 -16.49 -29.70
N VAL A 78 -44.15 -15.52 -29.10
CA VAL A 78 -45.62 -15.49 -28.96
C VAL A 78 -46.24 -14.50 -29.93
N ILE A 79 -47.21 -14.94 -30.74
CA ILE A 79 -47.96 -14.08 -31.66
C ILE A 79 -49.18 -13.51 -30.94
N CYS A 80 -49.19 -12.20 -30.72
CA CYS A 80 -50.31 -11.46 -30.15
C CYS A 80 -51.31 -10.98 -31.22
N GLY A 81 -52.36 -10.27 -30.77
CA GLY A 81 -53.41 -9.73 -31.66
C GLY A 81 -52.92 -8.62 -32.60
N ALA A 82 -53.73 -8.32 -33.62
CA ALA A 82 -53.45 -7.22 -34.56
C ALA A 82 -53.35 -5.86 -33.84
N PRO A 83 -52.55 -4.91 -34.35
CA PRO A 83 -52.34 -3.62 -33.71
C PRO A 83 -53.64 -2.83 -33.54
N GLU A 84 -53.80 -2.16 -32.40
CA GLU A 84 -55.02 -1.40 -32.08
C GLU A 84 -55.20 -0.18 -33.01
N ALA A 85 -54.09 0.37 -33.51
CA ALA A 85 -54.09 1.50 -34.43
C ALA A 85 -53.01 1.36 -35.50
N THR A 86 -53.39 1.49 -36.77
CA THR A 86 -52.42 1.47 -37.89
C THR A 86 -51.68 2.81 -38.00
N PRO A 87 -50.34 2.79 -38.18
CA PRO A 87 -49.56 3.99 -38.52
C PRO A 87 -49.95 4.61 -39.86
N PRO A 88 -49.71 5.91 -40.06
CA PRO A 88 -49.75 6.54 -41.38
C PRO A 88 -48.81 5.83 -42.38
N GLU A 89 -49.16 5.87 -43.67
CA GLU A 89 -48.32 5.29 -44.73
C GLU A 89 -46.88 5.84 -44.66
N GLY A 90 -45.90 4.94 -44.55
CA GLY A 90 -44.47 5.27 -44.44
C GLY A 90 -43.94 5.50 -43.01
N ALA A 91 -44.82 5.73 -42.03
CA ALA A 91 -44.43 5.90 -40.63
C ALA A 91 -44.32 4.55 -39.88
N LEU A 92 -43.36 4.43 -38.96
CA LEU A 92 -43.21 3.24 -38.12
C LEU A 92 -44.27 3.18 -37.02
N CYS A 93 -44.52 4.33 -36.38
CA CYS A 93 -45.36 4.44 -35.20
C CYS A 93 -46.50 5.44 -35.38
N ARG A 94 -47.55 5.27 -34.58
CA ARG A 94 -48.61 6.25 -34.39
C ARG A 94 -48.86 6.49 -32.92
N VAL A 95 -48.92 7.77 -32.57
CA VAL A 95 -49.30 8.23 -31.23
C VAL A 95 -50.77 8.62 -31.20
N SER A 96 -51.48 8.21 -30.15
CA SER A 96 -52.79 8.74 -29.77
C SER A 96 -52.68 9.32 -28.36
N GLU A 97 -52.84 10.64 -28.24
CA GLU A 97 -52.68 11.39 -26.99
C GLU A 97 -53.73 10.96 -25.94
N GLY A 98 -53.27 10.76 -24.69
CA GLY A 98 -54.05 10.38 -23.52
C GLY A 98 -53.51 11.05 -22.25
N THR A 99 -53.40 10.30 -21.15
CA THR A 99 -52.70 10.71 -19.92
C THR A 99 -51.18 10.53 -20.05
N ASP A 100 -50.44 10.81 -18.97
CA ASP A 100 -48.98 10.62 -18.90
C ASP A 100 -48.58 9.14 -18.84
N ALA A 101 -49.51 8.24 -18.48
CA ALA A 101 -49.35 6.79 -18.68
C ALA A 101 -49.23 6.47 -20.18
N LEU A 102 -48.43 5.46 -20.53
CA LEU A 102 -48.09 5.14 -21.93
C LEU A 102 -48.26 3.65 -22.22
N LEU A 103 -49.17 3.30 -23.13
CA LEU A 103 -49.30 1.96 -23.68
C LEU A 103 -48.52 1.86 -25.00
N VAL A 104 -47.40 1.14 -24.99
CA VAL A 104 -46.57 0.84 -26.16
C VAL A 104 -47.00 -0.50 -26.74
N GLN A 105 -47.18 -0.58 -28.06
CA GLN A 105 -47.46 -1.83 -28.78
C GLN A 105 -46.47 -2.02 -29.92
N GLY A 106 -45.88 -3.21 -30.04
CA GLY A 106 -44.90 -3.53 -31.08
C GLY A 106 -44.40 -4.98 -30.99
N ILE A 107 -43.17 -5.22 -31.40
CA ILE A 107 -42.46 -6.49 -31.14
C ILE A 107 -41.71 -6.32 -29.83
N ILE A 108 -42.21 -6.89 -28.74
CA ILE A 108 -41.65 -6.66 -27.40
C ILE A 108 -40.58 -7.72 -27.09
N LEU A 109 -39.38 -7.27 -26.76
CA LEU A 109 -38.29 -8.13 -26.28
C LEU A 109 -38.34 -8.16 -24.74
N ALA A 110 -39.14 -9.07 -24.20
CA ALA A 110 -39.26 -9.34 -22.76
C ALA A 110 -38.69 -10.74 -22.45
N ASP A 111 -39.14 -11.38 -21.37
CA ASP A 111 -38.79 -12.78 -21.07
C ASP A 111 -39.13 -13.73 -22.22
N GLU A 112 -40.12 -13.35 -23.04
CA GLU A 112 -40.43 -13.96 -24.33
C GLU A 112 -40.52 -12.88 -25.41
N VAL A 113 -40.29 -13.24 -26.68
CA VAL A 113 -40.50 -12.33 -27.80
C VAL A 113 -42.00 -12.25 -28.11
N LEU A 114 -42.64 -11.10 -27.84
CA LEU A 114 -44.07 -10.89 -28.07
C LEU A 114 -44.33 -10.11 -29.37
N MET A 115 -44.64 -10.84 -30.45
CA MET A 115 -44.97 -10.25 -31.76
C MET A 115 -46.35 -9.58 -31.73
N GLY A 116 -46.38 -8.24 -31.76
CA GLY A 116 -47.61 -7.46 -31.56
C GLY A 116 -48.02 -7.30 -30.09
N GLY A 117 -47.10 -7.60 -29.18
CA GLY A 117 -47.26 -7.46 -27.73
C GLY A 117 -47.34 -6.00 -27.28
N GLN A 118 -47.56 -5.83 -25.99
CA GLN A 118 -47.83 -4.55 -25.35
C GLN A 118 -47.03 -4.39 -24.06
N VAL A 119 -46.61 -3.16 -23.78
CA VAL A 119 -46.01 -2.71 -22.52
C VAL A 119 -46.79 -1.49 -22.05
N LEU A 120 -47.32 -1.52 -20.83
CA LEU A 120 -47.99 -0.38 -20.21
C LEU A 120 -47.08 0.25 -19.16
N LEU A 121 -46.79 1.53 -19.32
CA LEU A 121 -46.16 2.37 -18.30
C LEU A 121 -47.22 3.17 -17.56
N ASP A 122 -47.11 3.24 -16.23
CA ASP A 122 -47.94 4.09 -15.38
C ASP A 122 -47.54 5.58 -15.49
N GLU A 123 -48.25 6.46 -14.77
CA GLU A 123 -48.01 7.91 -14.81
C GLU A 123 -46.66 8.34 -14.17
N VAL A 124 -45.97 7.44 -13.46
CA VAL A 124 -44.64 7.69 -12.89
C VAL A 124 -43.54 6.94 -13.63
N GLY A 125 -43.87 6.32 -14.77
CA GLY A 125 -42.91 5.68 -15.67
C GLY A 125 -42.48 4.28 -15.26
N ARG A 126 -43.23 3.58 -14.41
CA ARG A 126 -43.01 2.15 -14.09
C ARG A 126 -43.84 1.27 -15.00
N ILE A 127 -43.30 0.11 -15.33
CA ILE A 127 -43.98 -0.92 -16.12
C ILE A 127 -45.09 -1.53 -15.26
N ALA A 128 -46.34 -1.30 -15.63
CA ALA A 128 -47.52 -1.82 -14.96
C ALA A 128 -47.99 -3.17 -15.56
N CYS A 129 -47.64 -3.44 -16.82
CA CYS A 129 -47.96 -4.70 -17.50
C CYS A 129 -47.04 -4.92 -18.71
N VAL A 130 -46.63 -6.17 -18.93
CA VAL A 130 -46.05 -6.67 -20.19
C VAL A 130 -46.80 -7.91 -20.66
N GLY A 131 -47.28 -7.93 -21.90
CA GLY A 131 -48.05 -9.07 -22.41
C GLY A 131 -48.82 -8.77 -23.70
N CYS A 132 -49.66 -9.71 -24.14
CA CYS A 132 -50.47 -9.54 -25.35
C CYS A 132 -51.72 -8.66 -25.15
N ASP A 133 -52.16 -8.42 -23.91
CA ASP A 133 -53.44 -7.80 -23.57
C ASP A 133 -53.36 -6.75 -22.45
N CYS A 134 -52.23 -6.05 -22.31
CA CYS A 134 -52.07 -4.94 -21.37
C CYS A 134 -53.08 -3.80 -21.59
N SER A 135 -53.69 -3.69 -22.77
CA SER A 135 -54.80 -2.76 -23.02
C SER A 135 -56.07 -3.08 -22.24
N SER A 136 -56.15 -4.27 -21.63
CA SER A 136 -57.23 -4.66 -20.72
C SER A 136 -57.05 -4.13 -19.29
N GLU A 137 -55.87 -3.65 -18.94
CA GLU A 137 -55.60 -3.07 -17.63
C GLU A 137 -56.37 -1.76 -17.42
N PRO A 138 -56.86 -1.48 -16.19
CA PRO A 138 -57.65 -0.27 -15.92
C PRO A 138 -56.93 1.03 -16.28
N GLU A 139 -55.60 1.09 -16.08
CA GLU A 139 -54.76 2.25 -16.39
C GLU A 139 -54.61 2.50 -17.90
N ALA A 140 -54.68 1.46 -18.73
CA ALA A 140 -54.59 1.59 -20.18
C ALA A 140 -55.78 2.35 -20.80
N ALA A 141 -56.94 2.41 -20.11
CA ALA A 141 -58.14 3.04 -20.63
C ALA A 141 -58.02 4.57 -20.87
N GLY A 142 -57.07 5.22 -20.18
CA GLY A 142 -56.78 6.65 -20.33
C GLY A 142 -55.39 6.96 -20.87
N ALA A 143 -54.49 5.96 -20.91
CA ALA A 143 -53.10 6.12 -21.32
C ALA A 143 -52.95 6.65 -22.74
N SER A 144 -51.88 7.41 -22.97
CA SER A 144 -51.40 7.68 -24.32
C SER A 144 -51.03 6.36 -24.99
N GLN A 145 -51.37 6.18 -26.26
CA GLN A 145 -51.07 4.96 -27.01
C GLN A 145 -49.97 5.22 -28.04
N LEU A 146 -48.94 4.39 -28.04
CA LEU A 146 -47.88 4.34 -29.04
C LEU A 146 -47.92 2.99 -29.75
N SER A 147 -48.51 2.94 -30.95
CA SER A 147 -48.61 1.71 -31.75
C SER A 147 -47.57 1.69 -32.86
N CYS A 148 -46.64 0.74 -32.78
CA CYS A 148 -45.49 0.53 -33.66
C CYS A 148 -45.46 -0.93 -34.14
N PRO A 149 -46.31 -1.35 -35.10
CA PRO A 149 -46.47 -2.78 -35.46
C PRO A 149 -45.18 -3.49 -35.92
N PHE A 150 -44.23 -2.73 -36.46
CA PHE A 150 -42.91 -3.23 -36.89
C PHE A 150 -41.77 -2.65 -36.05
N GLY A 151 -42.08 -1.91 -34.98
CA GLY A 151 -41.07 -1.39 -34.06
C GLY A 151 -40.68 -2.48 -33.07
N VAL A 152 -39.38 -2.73 -32.96
CA VAL A 152 -38.83 -3.63 -31.95
C VAL A 152 -38.61 -2.83 -30.67
N VAL A 153 -39.27 -3.24 -29.60
CA VAL A 153 -39.28 -2.57 -28.30
C VAL A 153 -38.38 -3.36 -27.36
N SER A 154 -37.22 -2.78 -27.04
CA SER A 154 -36.19 -3.33 -26.18
C SER A 154 -36.18 -2.57 -24.84
N PRO A 155 -35.73 -3.17 -23.73
CA PRO A 155 -35.13 -2.40 -22.65
C PRO A 155 -34.11 -1.40 -23.25
N GLY A 156 -33.99 -0.23 -22.64
CA GLY A 156 -32.93 0.72 -22.98
C GLY A 156 -31.56 0.06 -22.84
N LEU A 157 -30.66 0.33 -23.79
CA LEU A 157 -29.33 -0.29 -23.75
C LEU A 157 -28.52 0.29 -22.59
N ILE A 158 -27.66 -0.53 -22.00
CA ILE A 158 -26.81 -0.18 -20.87
C ILE A 158 -25.36 -0.32 -21.32
N ASN A 159 -24.60 0.76 -21.22
CA ASN A 159 -23.16 0.72 -21.42
C ASN A 159 -22.47 0.45 -20.08
N THR A 160 -21.96 -0.76 -19.88
CA THR A 160 -21.43 -1.16 -18.56
C THR A 160 -20.02 -0.66 -18.26
N HIS A 161 -19.34 -0.02 -19.21
CA HIS A 161 -18.02 0.55 -18.99
C HIS A 161 -17.66 1.59 -20.05
N ASP A 162 -17.30 2.79 -19.60
CA ASP A 162 -16.79 3.91 -20.42
C ASP A 162 -15.92 4.84 -19.55
N HIS A 163 -15.19 5.77 -20.19
CA HIS A 163 -14.53 6.88 -19.52
C HIS A 163 -15.01 8.22 -20.09
N ILE A 164 -16.15 8.69 -19.60
CA ILE A 164 -16.83 9.91 -20.08
C ILE A 164 -15.97 11.17 -19.90
N SER A 165 -14.97 11.12 -19.01
CA SER A 165 -13.96 12.17 -18.83
C SER A 165 -12.97 12.32 -20.00
N TYR A 166 -13.00 11.43 -20.98
CA TYR A 166 -12.17 11.43 -22.21
C TYR A 166 -13.01 11.52 -23.50
N THR A 167 -14.33 11.67 -23.37
CA THR A 167 -15.29 11.55 -24.47
C THR A 167 -15.13 12.58 -25.60
N GLN A 168 -14.38 13.67 -25.38
CA GLN A 168 -14.10 14.69 -26.38
C GLN A 168 -13.07 14.24 -27.43
N ASN A 169 -12.25 13.25 -27.11
CA ASN A 169 -11.13 12.84 -27.94
C ASN A 169 -11.59 12.00 -29.13
N TRP A 170 -10.91 12.19 -30.27
CA TRP A 170 -11.02 11.30 -31.41
C TRP A 170 -10.31 9.97 -31.09
N PRO A 171 -10.65 8.87 -31.80
CA PRO A 171 -9.84 7.66 -31.76
C PRO A 171 -8.37 7.95 -32.03
N GLU A 172 -7.49 7.34 -31.25
CA GLU A 172 -6.05 7.53 -31.35
C GLU A 172 -5.46 6.43 -32.25
N PRO A 173 -4.67 6.76 -33.28
CA PRO A 173 -4.13 5.74 -34.18
C PRO A 173 -2.90 5.03 -33.57
N HIS A 174 -3.05 3.75 -33.20
CA HIS A 174 -1.94 2.93 -32.65
C HIS A 174 -1.08 2.24 -33.71
N GLY A 175 -1.49 2.31 -34.99
CA GLY A 175 -0.78 1.64 -36.08
C GLY A 175 -0.73 0.12 -35.90
N ALA A 176 0.47 -0.46 -36.04
CA ALA A 176 0.69 -1.90 -35.94
C ALA A 176 1.12 -2.36 -34.53
N GLU A 177 1.39 -1.42 -33.60
CA GLU A 177 1.85 -1.75 -32.26
C GLU A 177 0.72 -2.36 -31.44
N ARG A 178 1.04 -3.40 -30.67
CA ARG A 178 0.14 -4.07 -29.73
C ARG A 178 0.88 -4.28 -28.42
N TYR A 179 0.13 -4.26 -27.33
CA TYR A 179 0.65 -4.25 -25.97
C TYR A 179 0.42 -5.60 -25.28
N GLU A 180 1.15 -5.87 -24.21
CA GLU A 180 1.04 -7.07 -23.39
C GLU A 180 0.24 -6.79 -22.13
N HIS A 181 0.45 -5.60 -21.54
CA HIS A 181 -0.19 -5.14 -20.32
C HIS A 181 -0.71 -3.70 -20.48
N ARG A 182 -1.77 -3.34 -19.76
CA ARG A 182 -2.33 -1.97 -19.76
C ARG A 182 -1.32 -0.85 -19.45
N HIS A 183 -0.26 -1.18 -18.73
CA HIS A 183 0.78 -0.21 -18.38
C HIS A 183 1.75 0.07 -19.52
N ASP A 184 1.84 -0.82 -20.52
CA ASP A 184 2.70 -0.63 -21.67
C ASP A 184 2.22 0.55 -22.49
N TRP A 185 0.92 0.62 -22.81
CA TRP A 185 0.38 1.75 -23.56
C TRP A 185 0.20 3.00 -22.70
N ARG A 186 -0.17 2.91 -21.42
CA ARG A 186 -0.41 4.13 -20.62
C ARG A 186 0.87 4.79 -20.09
N ARG A 187 1.97 4.05 -19.98
CA ARG A 187 3.27 4.53 -19.43
C ARG A 187 4.46 4.31 -20.36
N GLY A 188 4.29 3.70 -21.53
CA GLY A 188 5.40 3.36 -22.42
C GLY A 188 6.34 2.31 -21.85
N ARG A 189 5.81 1.34 -21.08
CA ARG A 189 6.61 0.28 -20.45
C ARG A 189 6.97 -0.82 -21.44
N ASN A 190 7.91 -1.69 -21.03
CA ASN A 190 8.35 -2.86 -21.81
C ASN A 190 8.85 -2.55 -23.25
N GLY A 191 9.27 -1.31 -23.50
CA GLY A 191 9.75 -0.86 -24.81
C GLY A 191 8.64 -0.41 -25.76
N HIS A 192 7.41 -0.26 -25.25
CA HIS A 192 6.26 0.21 -25.99
C HIS A 192 6.12 1.74 -26.02
N THR A 193 5.36 2.22 -26.99
CA THR A 193 5.01 3.64 -27.13
C THR A 193 3.90 4.02 -26.15
N GLU A 194 4.12 5.10 -25.37
CA GLU A 194 3.06 5.67 -24.53
C GLU A 194 1.98 6.36 -25.38
N LEU A 195 0.71 6.07 -25.10
CA LEU A 195 -0.47 6.73 -25.65
C LEU A 195 -0.89 7.91 -24.78
N HIS A 196 -0.65 9.11 -25.28
CA HIS A 196 -1.01 10.34 -24.59
C HIS A 196 -2.39 10.87 -25.03
N VAL A 197 -3.43 10.49 -24.30
CA VAL A 197 -4.81 10.97 -24.52
C VAL A 197 -5.18 12.01 -23.45
N SER A 198 -5.73 13.14 -23.88
CA SER A 198 -6.05 14.25 -22.96
C SER A 198 -7.34 13.97 -22.20
N GLY A 199 -7.26 13.79 -20.88
CA GLY A 199 -8.44 13.71 -20.01
C GLY A 199 -9.04 15.08 -19.66
N GLY A 200 -10.13 15.06 -18.89
CA GLY A 200 -10.72 16.26 -18.28
C GLY A 200 -11.82 16.92 -19.10
N ALA A 201 -12.65 16.14 -19.80
CA ALA A 201 -13.84 16.62 -20.50
C ALA A 201 -14.68 17.58 -19.63
N SER A 202 -15.03 18.72 -20.20
CA SER A 202 -15.95 19.71 -19.64
C SER A 202 -17.37 19.13 -19.49
N THR A 203 -18.23 19.82 -18.73
CA THR A 203 -19.64 19.43 -18.59
C THR A 203 -20.35 19.35 -19.93
N GLU A 204 -20.10 20.29 -20.84
CA GLU A 204 -20.66 20.29 -22.19
C GLU A 204 -20.11 19.15 -23.06
N GLU A 205 -18.85 18.75 -22.88
CA GLU A 205 -18.25 17.60 -23.57
C GLU A 205 -18.82 16.27 -23.04
N LYS A 206 -18.96 16.11 -21.72
CA LYS A 206 -19.60 14.93 -21.12
C LYS A 206 -21.04 14.77 -21.60
N ALA A 207 -21.83 15.85 -21.59
CA ALA A 207 -23.19 15.87 -22.13
C ALA A 207 -23.25 15.52 -23.63
N TRP A 208 -22.24 15.94 -24.41
CA TRP A 208 -22.12 15.56 -25.81
C TRP A 208 -21.83 14.07 -25.99
N GLY A 209 -20.92 13.52 -25.18
CA GLY A 209 -20.64 12.09 -25.08
C GLY A 209 -21.89 11.26 -24.77
N GLU A 210 -22.60 11.59 -23.69
CA GLU A 210 -23.83 10.90 -23.31
C GLU A 210 -24.92 10.98 -24.40
N LEU A 211 -25.01 12.10 -25.11
CA LEU A 211 -25.93 12.23 -26.24
C LEU A 211 -25.57 11.23 -27.36
N ARG A 212 -24.29 10.89 -27.60
CA ARG A 212 -23.88 9.86 -28.59
C ARG A 212 -24.47 8.49 -28.25
N PHE A 213 -24.49 8.15 -26.97
CA PHE A 213 -25.03 6.90 -26.45
C PHE A 213 -26.57 6.89 -26.49
N VAL A 214 -27.23 7.99 -26.13
CA VAL A 214 -28.69 8.14 -26.29
C VAL A 214 -29.10 7.97 -27.76
N LEU A 215 -28.33 8.52 -28.71
CA LEU A 215 -28.56 8.32 -30.15
C LEU A 215 -28.41 6.86 -30.58
N GLY A 216 -27.66 6.05 -29.83
CA GLY A 216 -27.52 4.61 -29.99
C GLY A 216 -28.56 3.78 -29.24
N GLY A 217 -29.52 4.40 -28.54
CA GLY A 217 -30.56 3.68 -27.78
C GLY A 217 -30.20 3.38 -26.33
N ALA A 218 -29.11 3.93 -25.81
CA ALA A 218 -28.73 3.73 -24.41
C ALA A 218 -29.56 4.62 -23.46
N THR A 219 -29.81 4.10 -22.26
CA THR A 219 -30.47 4.82 -21.15
C THR A 219 -29.60 4.93 -19.90
N SER A 220 -28.56 4.09 -19.78
CA SER A 220 -27.66 4.03 -18.63
C SER A 220 -26.21 3.83 -19.07
N ILE A 221 -25.27 4.29 -18.24
CA ILE A 221 -23.83 4.17 -18.45
C ILE A 221 -23.08 4.03 -17.12
N LEU A 222 -22.05 3.19 -17.07
CA LEU A 222 -21.00 3.30 -16.05
C LEU A 222 -19.85 4.15 -16.62
N GLY A 223 -19.91 5.46 -16.39
CA GLY A 223 -19.11 6.41 -17.16
C GLY A 223 -17.73 6.76 -16.62
N SER A 224 -17.35 6.33 -15.40
CA SER A 224 -16.06 6.68 -14.77
C SER A 224 -15.75 8.19 -14.82
N GLY A 225 -16.61 9.00 -14.21
CA GLY A 225 -16.43 10.45 -14.32
C GLY A 225 -17.47 11.32 -13.65
N ASN A 226 -18.41 10.73 -12.91
CA ASN A 226 -19.35 11.43 -12.04
C ASN A 226 -20.06 12.61 -12.76
N SER A 227 -20.81 12.31 -13.82
CA SER A 227 -21.50 13.31 -14.67
C SER A 227 -23.00 13.35 -14.40
N ASP A 228 -23.58 14.55 -14.19
CA ASP A 228 -25.04 14.73 -14.19
C ASP A 228 -25.51 14.77 -15.64
N GLY A 229 -26.44 13.88 -16.00
CA GLY A 229 -26.54 13.45 -17.38
C GLY A 229 -27.92 13.21 -18.00
N LEU A 230 -27.91 12.98 -19.32
CA LEU A 230 -29.02 12.42 -20.09
C LEU A 230 -29.23 10.94 -19.77
N LEU A 231 -28.14 10.21 -19.57
CA LEU A 231 -28.16 8.80 -19.18
C LEU A 231 -28.26 8.68 -17.66
N ARG A 232 -28.57 7.47 -17.18
CA ARG A 232 -28.35 7.12 -15.78
C ARG A 232 -26.88 6.84 -15.57
N ASN A 233 -26.18 7.66 -14.79
CA ASN A 233 -24.77 7.40 -14.51
C ASN A 233 -24.64 6.51 -13.28
N LEU A 234 -24.26 5.26 -13.51
CA LEU A 234 -24.35 4.19 -12.53
C LEU A 234 -23.29 4.30 -11.43
N ASP A 235 -22.24 5.09 -11.64
CA ASP A 235 -21.19 5.41 -10.66
C ASP A 235 -21.59 6.50 -9.64
N ARG A 236 -22.85 6.98 -9.66
CA ARG A 236 -23.35 8.08 -8.79
C ARG A 236 -24.88 8.08 -8.61
N ASP A 237 -25.48 9.22 -8.21
CA ASP A 237 -26.93 9.47 -8.05
C ASP A 237 -27.71 9.20 -9.36
N GLN A 238 -28.15 7.95 -9.55
CA GLN A 238 -28.64 7.28 -10.77
C GLN A 238 -30.00 7.81 -11.31
N GLU A 239 -30.24 9.12 -11.23
CA GLU A 239 -31.40 9.81 -11.78
C GLU A 239 -32.73 9.20 -11.31
N GLY A 240 -32.78 8.87 -10.02
CA GLY A 240 -33.96 8.33 -9.35
C GLY A 240 -34.20 6.84 -9.55
N LEU A 241 -33.21 6.08 -10.06
CA LEU A 241 -33.30 4.62 -10.18
C LEU A 241 -33.43 3.95 -8.81
N GLY A 242 -32.77 4.51 -7.78
CA GLY A 242 -32.87 4.05 -6.40
C GLY A 242 -32.11 2.76 -6.11
N ALA A 243 -31.16 2.39 -6.96
CA ALA A 243 -30.17 1.36 -6.67
C ALA A 243 -28.88 2.00 -6.13
N GLU A 244 -28.01 1.17 -5.55
CA GLU A 244 -26.71 1.60 -5.05
C GLU A 244 -25.78 1.97 -6.20
N SER A 245 -24.95 3.01 -6.02
CA SER A 245 -23.94 3.39 -7.01
C SER A 245 -22.87 2.31 -7.15
N VAL A 246 -22.46 2.05 -8.38
CA VAL A 246 -21.36 1.12 -8.67
C VAL A 246 -20.04 1.77 -8.25
N HIS A 247 -19.30 1.08 -7.39
CA HIS A 247 -17.94 1.42 -7.01
C HIS A 247 -16.99 1.05 -8.14
N TYR A 248 -16.68 2.04 -8.97
CA TYR A 248 -15.77 1.92 -10.09
C TYR A 248 -14.31 2.11 -9.63
N GLN A 249 -13.39 1.24 -10.08
CA GLN A 249 -11.97 1.34 -9.74
C GLN A 249 -11.06 1.03 -10.94
N THR A 250 -10.21 1.99 -11.32
CA THR A 250 -9.20 1.77 -12.37
C THR A 250 -7.94 1.08 -11.82
N PHE A 251 -7.54 1.39 -10.58
CA PHE A 251 -6.29 0.88 -9.97
C PHE A 251 -6.58 0.22 -8.61
N PRO A 252 -7.29 -0.93 -8.60
CA PRO A 252 -7.69 -1.61 -7.36
C PRO A 252 -6.51 -2.15 -6.54
N LEU A 253 -5.33 -2.21 -7.16
CA LEU A 253 -4.08 -2.67 -6.56
C LEU A 253 -3.14 -1.49 -6.25
N GLY A 254 -3.61 -0.24 -6.33
CA GLY A 254 -2.76 0.93 -6.02
C GLY A 254 -1.61 1.12 -7.02
N ASP A 255 -1.68 0.41 -8.14
CA ASP A 255 -0.70 0.30 -9.21
C ASP A 255 -0.78 1.49 -10.19
N SER A 256 -1.36 2.61 -9.78
CA SER A 256 -1.46 3.81 -10.62
C SER A 256 -0.09 4.33 -11.12
N GLY A 257 1.00 4.04 -10.40
CA GLY A 257 2.40 4.31 -10.80
C GLY A 257 2.95 3.35 -11.86
N GLY A 258 2.22 2.29 -12.18
CA GLY A 258 2.58 1.27 -13.18
C GLY A 258 3.16 0.00 -12.58
N ALA A 259 2.94 -0.30 -11.29
CA ALA A 259 3.43 -1.55 -10.71
C ALA A 259 2.80 -2.76 -11.43
N THR A 260 3.64 -3.67 -11.91
CA THR A 260 3.20 -4.94 -12.51
C THR A 260 3.98 -6.04 -11.81
N LEU A 261 3.28 -7.05 -11.30
CA LEU A 261 3.87 -8.19 -10.62
C LEU A 261 3.43 -9.47 -11.33
N ASP A 262 4.38 -10.27 -11.81
CA ASP A 262 4.08 -11.57 -12.44
C ASP A 262 3.75 -12.67 -11.40
N SER A 263 4.02 -12.40 -10.13
CA SER A 263 3.74 -13.27 -8.99
C SER A 263 3.74 -12.45 -7.70
N SER A 264 3.09 -12.96 -6.65
CA SER A 264 2.84 -12.29 -5.36
C SER A 264 1.85 -11.12 -5.43
N CYS A 265 1.31 -10.75 -4.27
CA CYS A 265 0.35 -9.65 -4.13
C CYS A 265 0.93 -8.46 -3.36
N GLY A 266 2.25 -8.25 -3.44
CA GLY A 266 2.95 -7.12 -2.83
C GLY A 266 2.72 -5.78 -3.55
N TYR A 267 1.51 -5.52 -4.04
CA TYR A 267 1.16 -4.27 -4.69
C TYR A 267 1.12 -3.10 -3.69
N PRO A 268 1.29 -1.83 -4.13
CA PRO A 268 1.37 -0.69 -3.23
C PRO A 268 0.17 -0.52 -2.29
N ASN A 269 -1.04 -0.88 -2.74
CA ASN A 269 -2.25 -0.86 -1.93
C ASN A 269 -3.35 -1.71 -2.57
N ILE A 270 -3.82 -2.76 -1.91
CA ILE A 270 -4.97 -3.54 -2.39
C ILE A 270 -6.26 -3.01 -1.75
N ASP A 271 -7.31 -2.83 -2.55
CA ASP A 271 -8.64 -2.47 -2.05
C ASP A 271 -9.11 -3.47 -0.97
N SER A 272 -9.78 -3.00 0.08
CA SER A 272 -10.27 -3.87 1.16
C SER A 272 -11.67 -4.41 0.86
N PRO A 273 -12.13 -5.51 1.53
CA PRO A 273 -13.47 -6.08 1.32
C PRO A 273 -14.63 -5.11 1.55
N SER A 274 -14.37 -3.95 2.16
CA SER A 274 -15.35 -2.88 2.31
C SER A 274 -15.94 -2.36 0.98
N VAL A 275 -15.23 -2.50 -0.15
CA VAL A 275 -15.72 -2.10 -1.49
C VAL A 275 -16.91 -2.93 -1.95
N LEU A 276 -17.08 -4.15 -1.42
CA LEU A 276 -18.18 -5.06 -1.75
C LEU A 276 -19.52 -4.70 -1.08
N GLN A 277 -19.61 -3.57 -0.36
CA GLN A 277 -20.89 -3.07 0.17
C GLN A 277 -21.84 -2.55 -0.92
N THR A 278 -21.30 -2.25 -2.10
CA THR A 278 -22.01 -1.80 -3.30
C THR A 278 -21.54 -2.62 -4.49
N PRO A 279 -22.21 -2.60 -5.66
CA PRO A 279 -21.65 -3.22 -6.87
C PRO A 279 -20.23 -2.70 -7.14
N TYR A 280 -19.29 -3.57 -7.47
CA TYR A 280 -17.86 -3.27 -7.62
C TYR A 280 -17.40 -3.58 -9.04
N ALA A 281 -16.71 -2.64 -9.69
CA ALA A 281 -16.24 -2.78 -11.06
C ALA A 281 -14.74 -2.44 -11.20
N PRO A 282 -13.85 -3.41 -10.91
CA PRO A 282 -12.40 -3.24 -11.02
C PRO A 282 -11.87 -3.46 -12.44
N HIS A 283 -10.83 -2.70 -12.83
CA HIS A 283 -9.98 -3.04 -13.97
C HIS A 283 -8.87 -3.97 -13.51
N ILE A 284 -8.97 -5.25 -13.89
CA ILE A 284 -7.95 -6.27 -13.65
C ILE A 284 -7.90 -7.25 -14.82
N SER A 285 -6.75 -7.89 -15.00
CA SER A 285 -6.51 -8.79 -16.11
C SER A 285 -6.70 -8.13 -17.47
N GLU A 286 -6.31 -6.85 -17.53
CA GLU A 286 -6.30 -6.05 -18.75
C GLU A 286 -4.95 -6.21 -19.46
N GLY A 287 -4.81 -7.35 -20.15
CA GLY A 287 -3.59 -7.73 -20.86
C GLY A 287 -3.54 -9.23 -21.15
N ILE A 288 -2.45 -9.65 -21.78
CA ILE A 288 -2.20 -11.03 -22.25
C ILE A 288 -0.97 -11.67 -21.59
N ASP A 289 -0.36 -11.02 -20.60
CA ASP A 289 0.80 -11.53 -19.87
C ASP A 289 0.48 -12.02 -18.45
N LEU A 290 1.51 -12.53 -17.76
CA LEU A 290 1.37 -13.07 -16.41
C LEU A 290 1.04 -11.97 -15.39
N GLY A 291 1.57 -10.76 -15.58
CA GLY A 291 1.22 -9.60 -14.78
C GLY A 291 -0.27 -9.32 -14.77
N ALA A 292 -0.90 -9.27 -15.96
CA ALA A 292 -2.35 -9.08 -16.09
C ALA A 292 -3.13 -10.19 -15.36
N ARG A 293 -2.76 -11.47 -15.56
CA ARG A 293 -3.43 -12.57 -14.85
C ARG A 293 -3.26 -12.47 -13.33
N ASN A 294 -2.08 -12.08 -12.85
CA ASN A 294 -1.80 -11.98 -11.42
C ASN A 294 -2.64 -10.88 -10.74
N GLU A 295 -3.07 -9.83 -11.45
CA GLU A 295 -4.03 -8.85 -10.92
C GLU A 295 -5.34 -9.53 -10.46
N PHE A 296 -5.84 -10.53 -11.20
CA PHE A 296 -7.02 -11.31 -10.80
C PHE A 296 -6.73 -12.17 -9.58
N VAL A 297 -5.64 -12.93 -9.60
CA VAL A 297 -5.26 -13.84 -8.50
C VAL A 297 -5.17 -13.09 -7.16
N CYS A 298 -4.66 -11.86 -7.18
CA CYS A 298 -4.55 -11.03 -5.98
C CYS A 298 -5.85 -10.43 -5.48
N LEU A 299 -6.90 -10.40 -6.30
CA LEU A 299 -8.24 -9.95 -5.93
C LEU A 299 -9.25 -11.10 -5.76
N SER A 300 -8.82 -12.35 -5.93
CA SER A 300 -9.69 -13.54 -5.84
C SER A 300 -9.33 -14.48 -4.68
N SER A 301 -8.38 -14.09 -3.82
CA SER A 301 -7.96 -14.87 -2.66
C SER A 301 -7.17 -14.00 -1.67
N GLU A 302 -7.11 -14.43 -0.40
CA GLU A 302 -6.21 -13.84 0.61
C GLU A 302 -4.78 -14.41 0.55
N GLU A 303 -4.51 -15.34 -0.37
CA GLU A 303 -3.20 -15.98 -0.50
C GLU A 303 -2.13 -14.99 -0.96
N ASN A 304 -0.88 -15.23 -0.54
CA ASN A 304 0.29 -14.44 -0.94
C ASN A 304 0.16 -12.92 -0.71
N GLY A 305 -0.66 -12.51 0.26
CA GLY A 305 -0.93 -11.11 0.59
C GLY A 305 -2.01 -10.47 -0.28
N GLY A 306 -2.84 -11.27 -0.98
CA GLY A 306 -4.00 -10.81 -1.74
C GLY A 306 -5.17 -10.41 -0.84
N THR A 307 -6.27 -10.02 -1.46
CA THR A 307 -7.54 -9.77 -0.77
C THR A 307 -8.65 -10.33 -1.64
N ASP A 308 -9.51 -11.17 -1.07
CA ASP A 308 -10.65 -11.70 -1.83
C ASP A 308 -11.75 -10.63 -1.99
N LEU A 309 -11.88 -10.13 -3.21
CA LEU A 309 -12.87 -9.16 -3.65
C LEU A 309 -13.78 -9.74 -4.76
N LEU A 310 -13.78 -11.05 -4.94
CA LEU A 310 -14.63 -11.70 -5.92
C LEU A 310 -15.95 -12.08 -5.26
N ALA A 311 -17.06 -11.55 -5.79
CA ALA A 311 -18.38 -11.78 -5.22
C ALA A 311 -19.46 -11.55 -6.28
N ALA A 312 -20.71 -11.90 -5.94
CA ALA A 312 -21.85 -11.77 -6.84
C ALA A 312 -22.13 -10.32 -7.29
N ASN A 313 -21.56 -9.32 -6.62
CA ASN A 313 -21.66 -7.91 -6.98
C ASN A 313 -20.39 -7.36 -7.65
N THR A 314 -19.42 -8.22 -7.99
CA THR A 314 -18.19 -7.86 -8.71
C THR A 314 -18.38 -8.06 -10.22
N ALA A 315 -17.98 -7.06 -11.02
CA ALA A 315 -17.97 -7.10 -12.47
C ALA A 315 -16.60 -6.67 -13.02
N ILE A 316 -15.79 -7.64 -13.42
CA ILE A 316 -14.40 -7.46 -13.87
C ILE A 316 -14.39 -6.78 -15.23
N ILE A 317 -13.71 -5.64 -15.35
CA ILE A 317 -13.58 -4.92 -16.61
C ILE A 317 -12.42 -5.51 -17.41
N HIS A 318 -12.69 -5.78 -18.69
CA HIS A 318 -11.80 -6.42 -19.67
C HIS A 318 -11.62 -7.94 -19.48
N GLY A 319 -10.92 -8.40 -18.44
CA GLY A 319 -10.75 -9.85 -18.19
C GLY A 319 -10.01 -10.63 -19.31
N VAL A 320 -9.06 -10.01 -20.00
CA VAL A 320 -8.30 -10.60 -21.12
C VAL A 320 -7.37 -11.73 -20.66
N GLY A 321 -6.76 -11.58 -19.48
CA GLY A 321 -5.79 -12.52 -18.90
C GLY A 321 -6.39 -13.75 -18.20
N ILE A 322 -7.72 -13.91 -18.20
CA ILE A 322 -8.44 -14.98 -17.49
C ILE A 322 -8.23 -16.34 -18.20
N GLY A 323 -8.11 -17.42 -17.42
CA GLY A 323 -8.11 -18.82 -17.90
C GLY A 323 -9.27 -19.65 -17.35
N ALA A 324 -9.35 -20.93 -17.73
CA ALA A 324 -10.48 -21.82 -17.38
C ALA A 324 -10.72 -21.93 -15.85
N ALA A 325 -9.68 -22.19 -15.06
CA ALA A 325 -9.80 -22.25 -13.59
C ALA A 325 -10.14 -20.90 -12.94
N ASP A 326 -9.69 -19.79 -13.53
CA ASP A 326 -10.02 -18.44 -13.05
C ASP A 326 -11.51 -18.14 -13.36
N ALA A 327 -11.97 -18.53 -14.56
CA ALA A 327 -13.35 -18.38 -15.01
C ALA A 327 -14.35 -19.22 -14.20
N SER A 328 -13.97 -20.42 -13.79
CA SER A 328 -14.81 -21.26 -12.93
C SER A 328 -15.03 -20.61 -11.57
N LEU A 329 -14.00 -19.97 -11.01
CA LEU A 329 -14.12 -19.20 -9.78
C LEU A 329 -15.00 -17.95 -9.95
N ILE A 330 -14.90 -17.24 -11.08
CA ILE A 330 -15.79 -16.12 -11.42
C ILE A 330 -17.25 -16.59 -11.46
N ALA A 331 -17.52 -17.71 -12.14
CA ALA A 331 -18.86 -18.27 -12.25
C ALA A 331 -19.39 -18.70 -10.87
N TYR A 332 -18.54 -19.34 -10.05
CA TYR A 332 -18.88 -19.79 -8.71
C TYR A 332 -19.33 -18.65 -7.79
N GLU A 333 -18.52 -17.59 -7.69
CA GLU A 333 -18.84 -16.43 -6.86
C GLU A 333 -20.00 -15.61 -7.42
N GLY A 334 -20.50 -15.97 -8.61
CA GLY A 334 -21.53 -15.24 -9.33
C GLY A 334 -21.02 -13.87 -9.81
N ALA A 335 -19.71 -13.68 -9.91
CA ALA A 335 -19.10 -12.49 -10.47
C ALA A 335 -19.32 -12.43 -12.00
N LYS A 336 -19.08 -11.26 -12.58
CA LYS A 336 -19.35 -10.95 -14.00
C LYS A 336 -18.09 -10.50 -14.69
N VAL A 337 -18.10 -10.55 -16.02
CA VAL A 337 -17.07 -9.93 -16.88
C VAL A 337 -17.72 -8.90 -17.78
N ILE A 338 -17.13 -7.71 -17.84
CA ILE A 338 -17.47 -6.64 -18.77
C ILE A 338 -16.48 -6.70 -19.93
N TRP A 339 -16.95 -7.18 -21.06
CA TRP A 339 -16.21 -7.35 -22.29
C TRP A 339 -16.21 -6.05 -23.10
N SER A 340 -15.02 -5.58 -23.47
CA SER A 340 -14.83 -4.41 -24.33
C SER A 340 -14.02 -4.79 -25.57
N PRO A 341 -14.62 -5.59 -26.48
CA PRO A 341 -13.90 -6.23 -27.57
C PRO A 341 -13.11 -5.25 -28.43
N ARG A 342 -13.69 -4.10 -28.77
CA ARG A 342 -13.03 -3.17 -29.68
C ARG A 342 -11.76 -2.60 -29.06
N SER A 343 -11.84 -2.13 -27.82
CA SER A 343 -10.69 -1.59 -27.10
C SER A 343 -9.62 -2.66 -26.87
N ASN A 344 -10.03 -3.87 -26.48
CA ASN A 344 -9.08 -4.95 -26.26
C ASN A 344 -8.34 -5.33 -27.55
N VAL A 345 -9.06 -5.52 -28.66
CA VAL A 345 -8.45 -5.88 -29.95
C VAL A 345 -7.54 -4.78 -30.46
N ASP A 346 -7.93 -3.52 -30.33
CA ASP A 346 -7.15 -2.39 -30.81
C ASP A 346 -5.84 -2.21 -30.03
N LEU A 347 -5.86 -2.41 -28.70
CA LEU A 347 -4.70 -2.29 -27.83
C LEU A 347 -3.84 -3.57 -27.79
N TYR A 348 -4.44 -4.73 -27.52
CA TYR A 348 -3.71 -5.98 -27.25
C TYR A 348 -3.65 -6.90 -28.46
N GLY A 349 -4.46 -6.63 -29.51
CA GLY A 349 -4.62 -7.54 -30.64
C GLY A 349 -5.40 -8.81 -30.27
N ASN A 350 -5.91 -8.87 -29.05
CA ASN A 350 -6.60 -9.99 -28.44
C ASN A 350 -7.74 -9.46 -27.56
N THR A 351 -8.62 -10.32 -27.07
CA THR A 351 -9.70 -9.92 -26.16
C THR A 351 -10.03 -11.02 -25.17
N ALA A 352 -10.97 -10.77 -24.27
CA ALA A 352 -11.42 -11.74 -23.28
C ALA A 352 -11.80 -13.07 -23.95
N PRO A 353 -11.43 -14.23 -23.37
CA PRO A 353 -11.80 -15.55 -23.90
C PRO A 353 -13.28 -15.85 -23.63
N VAL A 354 -14.17 -15.10 -24.30
CA VAL A 354 -15.60 -15.04 -23.99
C VAL A 354 -16.35 -16.34 -24.25
N THR A 355 -15.92 -17.16 -25.20
CA THR A 355 -16.54 -18.47 -25.46
C THR A 355 -16.25 -19.45 -24.31
N MET A 356 -15.02 -19.47 -23.79
CA MET A 356 -14.65 -20.22 -22.59
C MET A 356 -15.40 -19.69 -21.35
N LEU A 357 -15.45 -18.37 -21.16
CA LEU A 357 -16.21 -17.76 -20.05
C LEU A 357 -17.68 -18.18 -20.07
N ASP A 358 -18.31 -18.13 -21.25
CA ASP A 358 -19.71 -18.51 -21.44
C ASP A 358 -19.94 -20.02 -21.24
N SER A 359 -19.03 -20.87 -21.73
CA SER A 359 -19.09 -22.33 -21.51
C SER A 359 -19.07 -22.73 -20.03
N LEU A 360 -18.40 -21.93 -19.20
CA LEU A 360 -18.30 -22.11 -17.75
C LEU A 360 -19.38 -21.35 -16.97
N GLY A 361 -20.35 -20.71 -17.67
CA GLY A 361 -21.50 -20.06 -17.05
C GLY A 361 -21.24 -18.64 -16.52
N VAL A 362 -20.12 -18.00 -16.87
CA VAL A 362 -19.85 -16.62 -16.47
C VAL A 362 -20.83 -15.67 -17.18
N THR A 363 -21.45 -14.78 -16.42
CA THR A 363 -22.30 -13.73 -17.00
C THR A 363 -21.43 -12.64 -17.63
N ILE A 364 -21.60 -12.44 -18.95
CA ILE A 364 -20.87 -11.47 -19.74
C ILE A 364 -21.76 -10.26 -20.06
N ALA A 365 -21.23 -9.06 -19.87
CA ALA A 365 -21.83 -7.79 -20.29
C ALA A 365 -20.90 -7.04 -21.26
N LEU A 366 -21.43 -6.09 -22.03
CA LEU A 366 -20.65 -5.27 -22.97
C LEU A 366 -20.41 -3.85 -22.46
N GLY A 367 -19.20 -3.34 -22.68
CA GLY A 367 -18.80 -1.97 -22.38
C GLY A 367 -17.99 -1.37 -23.53
N THR A 368 -18.18 -0.09 -23.83
CA THR A 368 -17.52 0.57 -24.96
C THR A 368 -16.10 1.04 -24.69
N ASP A 369 -15.73 1.18 -23.42
CA ASP A 369 -14.47 1.78 -22.97
C ASP A 369 -14.33 3.23 -23.50
N TRP A 370 -13.16 3.85 -23.38
CA TRP A 370 -12.87 5.21 -23.80
C TRP A 370 -12.73 5.35 -25.32
N THR A 371 -12.99 6.56 -25.83
CA THR A 371 -13.01 6.82 -27.29
C THR A 371 -11.69 6.65 -28.03
N ALA A 372 -10.56 6.55 -27.32
CA ALA A 372 -9.25 6.43 -27.94
C ALA A 372 -9.04 5.06 -28.62
N SER A 373 -9.53 3.98 -28.02
CA SER A 373 -9.48 2.60 -28.55
C SER A 373 -10.85 1.91 -28.58
N GLY A 374 -11.86 2.49 -27.96
CA GLY A 374 -13.21 1.95 -27.84
C GLY A 374 -14.20 2.42 -28.89
N SER A 375 -15.47 2.09 -28.67
CA SER A 375 -16.56 2.40 -29.60
C SER A 375 -17.16 3.79 -29.43
N MET A 376 -17.72 4.34 -30.52
CA MET A 376 -18.45 5.61 -30.48
C MET A 376 -19.72 5.55 -29.60
N ASN A 377 -20.41 4.40 -29.60
CA ASN A 377 -21.60 4.11 -28.79
C ASN A 377 -21.85 2.58 -28.72
N VAL A 378 -22.86 2.16 -27.93
CA VAL A 378 -23.17 0.73 -27.71
C VAL A 378 -23.48 -0.03 -29.01
N LEU A 379 -24.12 0.59 -30.01
CA LEU A 379 -24.40 -0.08 -31.29
C LEU A 379 -23.12 -0.43 -32.05
N ARG A 380 -22.06 0.39 -31.92
CA ARG A 380 -20.76 0.11 -32.54
C ARG A 380 -19.97 -0.96 -31.79
N GLU A 381 -20.19 -1.11 -30.49
CA GLU A 381 -19.62 -2.21 -29.70
C GLU A 381 -20.33 -3.52 -30.00
N LEU A 382 -21.67 -3.51 -30.08
CA LEU A 382 -22.46 -4.67 -30.53
C LEU A 382 -22.05 -5.13 -31.93
N ALA A 383 -21.85 -4.21 -32.87
CA ALA A 383 -21.35 -4.55 -34.20
C ALA A 383 -19.93 -5.17 -34.17
N CYS A 384 -19.11 -4.82 -33.17
CA CYS A 384 -17.79 -5.41 -32.96
C CYS A 384 -17.90 -6.84 -32.43
N ALA A 385 -18.72 -7.03 -31.39
CA ALA A 385 -18.98 -8.33 -30.78
C ALA A 385 -19.62 -9.30 -31.78
N ASP A 386 -20.60 -8.85 -32.56
CA ASP A 386 -21.25 -9.63 -33.62
C ASP A 386 -20.27 -10.01 -34.74
N PHE A 387 -19.39 -9.09 -35.14
CA PHE A 387 -18.33 -9.36 -36.12
C PHE A 387 -17.36 -10.45 -35.61
N LEU A 388 -16.83 -10.30 -34.40
CA LEU A 388 -15.96 -11.32 -33.78
C LEU A 388 -16.69 -12.65 -33.66
N ASN A 389 -17.95 -12.64 -33.25
CA ASN A 389 -18.74 -13.86 -33.12
C ASN A 389 -18.87 -14.61 -34.45
N GLN A 390 -19.22 -13.90 -35.53
CA GLN A 390 -19.44 -14.51 -36.85
C GLN A 390 -18.14 -14.96 -37.53
N ASP A 391 -17.10 -14.14 -37.45
CA ASP A 391 -15.87 -14.35 -38.23
C ASP A 391 -14.74 -15.03 -37.45
N TYR A 392 -14.74 -14.96 -36.11
CA TYR A 392 -13.64 -15.44 -35.25
C TYR A 392 -14.08 -16.48 -34.20
N TYR A 393 -15.37 -16.55 -33.81
CA TYR A 393 -15.84 -17.50 -32.79
C TYR A 393 -16.82 -18.55 -33.32
N GLY A 394 -16.85 -18.77 -34.64
CA GLY A 394 -17.68 -19.81 -35.26
C GLY A 394 -19.19 -19.63 -35.07
N GLY A 395 -19.65 -18.42 -34.73
CA GLY A 395 -21.04 -18.12 -34.41
C GLY A 395 -21.49 -18.68 -33.05
N TRP A 396 -20.59 -18.73 -32.07
CA TRP A 396 -20.85 -19.23 -30.72
C TRP A 396 -22.10 -18.63 -30.07
N PHE A 397 -22.19 -17.29 -30.05
CA PHE A 397 -23.30 -16.57 -29.42
C PHE A 397 -24.49 -16.43 -30.35
N GLY A 398 -25.70 -16.62 -29.84
CA GLY A 398 -26.92 -16.24 -30.55
C GLY A 398 -27.13 -14.72 -30.55
N ASP A 399 -27.98 -14.23 -31.45
CA ASP A 399 -28.33 -12.80 -31.49
C ASP A 399 -28.99 -12.32 -30.16
N TRP A 400 -29.68 -13.22 -29.45
CA TRP A 400 -30.24 -12.93 -28.13
C TRP A 400 -29.14 -12.72 -27.09
N ASP A 401 -28.07 -13.53 -27.08
CA ASP A 401 -26.96 -13.39 -26.13
C ASP A 401 -26.29 -12.04 -26.28
N LEU A 402 -25.93 -11.66 -27.51
CA LEU A 402 -25.31 -10.37 -27.81
C LEU A 402 -26.19 -9.19 -27.38
N TRP A 403 -27.51 -9.28 -27.61
CA TRP A 403 -28.45 -8.28 -27.12
C TRP A 403 -28.56 -8.27 -25.58
N ALA A 404 -28.58 -9.44 -24.94
CA ALA A 404 -28.66 -9.59 -23.49
C ALA A 404 -27.43 -8.98 -22.79
N MET A 405 -26.24 -9.07 -23.39
CA MET A 405 -25.00 -8.43 -22.92
C MET A 405 -25.10 -6.91 -22.77
N THR A 406 -26.07 -6.25 -23.43
CA THR A 406 -26.31 -4.80 -23.32
C THR A 406 -27.63 -4.43 -22.65
N THR A 407 -28.36 -5.41 -22.14
CA THR A 407 -29.65 -5.21 -21.47
C THR A 407 -29.68 -5.93 -20.13
N GLU A 408 -30.20 -7.15 -20.05
CA GLU A 408 -30.39 -7.80 -18.75
C GLU A 408 -29.09 -8.29 -18.11
N ARG A 409 -28.12 -8.82 -18.87
CA ARG A 409 -26.81 -9.21 -18.33
C ARG A 409 -26.02 -7.98 -17.91
N ALA A 410 -26.15 -6.88 -18.66
CA ALA A 410 -25.60 -5.59 -18.28
C ALA A 410 -26.20 -5.06 -16.96
N ALA A 411 -27.52 -5.18 -16.78
CA ALA A 411 -28.16 -4.77 -15.53
C ALA A 411 -27.74 -5.65 -14.34
N GLN A 412 -27.53 -6.95 -14.56
CA GLN A 412 -27.00 -7.86 -13.54
C GLN A 412 -25.56 -7.52 -13.16
N ALA A 413 -24.70 -7.21 -14.13
CA ALA A 413 -23.32 -6.80 -13.88
C ALA A 413 -23.24 -5.51 -13.04
N MET A 414 -24.20 -4.59 -13.23
CA MET A 414 -24.27 -3.32 -12.51
C MET A 414 -25.08 -3.37 -11.20
N GLY A 415 -25.68 -4.51 -10.85
CA GLY A 415 -26.53 -4.64 -9.66
C GLY A 415 -27.85 -3.84 -9.72
N ILE A 416 -28.37 -3.59 -10.93
CA ILE A 416 -29.58 -2.78 -11.17
C ILE A 416 -30.73 -3.56 -11.83
N GLN A 417 -30.60 -4.89 -11.94
CA GLN A 417 -31.59 -5.79 -12.58
C GLN A 417 -32.98 -5.73 -11.94
N GLU A 418 -33.06 -5.36 -10.66
CA GLU A 418 -34.34 -5.17 -9.93
C GLU A 418 -34.99 -3.81 -10.23
N ALA A 419 -34.34 -2.94 -11.00
CA ALA A 419 -34.82 -1.60 -11.33
C ALA A 419 -35.03 -1.40 -12.84
N THR A 420 -34.14 -1.94 -13.69
CA THR A 420 -34.15 -1.75 -15.15
C THR A 420 -33.40 -2.88 -15.87
N GLY A 421 -33.29 -2.82 -17.20
CA GLY A 421 -32.57 -3.79 -18.03
C GLY A 421 -33.42 -4.93 -18.61
N SER A 422 -34.65 -5.11 -18.12
CA SER A 422 -35.64 -6.04 -18.67
C SER A 422 -37.01 -5.36 -18.74
N LEU A 423 -37.89 -5.83 -19.63
CA LEU A 423 -39.29 -5.39 -19.68
C LEU A 423 -40.14 -6.32 -18.80
N ARG A 424 -40.23 -6.00 -17.51
CA ARG A 424 -41.01 -6.75 -16.50
C ARG A 424 -41.83 -5.81 -15.62
N ASP A 425 -42.95 -6.32 -15.11
CA ASP A 425 -43.82 -5.58 -14.18
C ASP A 425 -43.04 -5.05 -12.97
N GLY A 426 -43.25 -3.79 -12.62
CA GLY A 426 -42.63 -3.09 -11.50
C GLY A 426 -41.33 -2.35 -11.81
N LEU A 427 -40.61 -2.72 -12.88
CA LEU A 427 -39.37 -2.07 -13.30
C LEU A 427 -39.62 -0.69 -13.92
N PHE A 428 -38.59 0.12 -14.06
CA PHE A 428 -38.69 1.41 -14.77
C PHE A 428 -38.81 1.19 -16.27
N GLY A 429 -39.63 2.02 -16.93
CA GLY A 429 -39.80 2.04 -18.38
C GLY A 429 -38.63 2.70 -19.11
N ASP A 430 -37.41 2.20 -18.89
CA ASP A 430 -36.25 2.51 -19.70
C ASP A 430 -36.35 1.68 -20.99
N ILE A 431 -36.72 2.31 -22.11
CA ILE A 431 -37.11 1.63 -23.34
C ILE A 431 -36.42 2.26 -24.55
N ALA A 432 -35.91 1.44 -25.45
CA ALA A 432 -35.48 1.85 -26.79
C ALA A 432 -36.31 1.13 -27.87
N ILE A 433 -36.78 1.88 -28.86
CA ILE A 433 -37.55 1.35 -29.98
C ILE A 433 -36.73 1.45 -31.26
N PHE A 434 -36.57 0.34 -31.97
CA PHE A 434 -35.81 0.23 -33.21
C PHE A 434 -36.73 -0.09 -34.40
N ASP A 435 -36.33 0.32 -35.60
CA ASP A 435 -37.05 0.03 -36.84
C ASP A 435 -36.79 -1.40 -37.33
N GLY A 436 -37.75 -2.30 -37.09
CA GLY A 436 -37.67 -3.71 -37.49
C GLY A 436 -38.18 -4.02 -38.90
N ARG A 437 -38.47 -3.02 -39.75
CA ARG A 437 -39.07 -3.24 -41.08
C ARG A 437 -38.19 -4.07 -42.02
N GLU A 438 -36.87 -4.02 -41.85
CA GLU A 438 -35.90 -4.69 -42.73
C GLU A 438 -35.51 -6.11 -42.24
N VAL A 439 -35.86 -6.47 -41.00
CA VAL A 439 -35.49 -7.75 -40.35
C VAL A 439 -36.70 -8.44 -39.70
N PRO A 440 -37.78 -8.72 -40.45
CA PRO A 440 -39.05 -9.16 -39.88
C PRO A 440 -39.05 -10.57 -39.26
N THR A 441 -37.99 -11.36 -39.49
CA THR A 441 -37.90 -12.77 -39.06
C THR A 441 -37.11 -12.99 -37.77
N ASN A 442 -36.19 -12.07 -37.44
CA ASN A 442 -35.39 -12.09 -36.23
C ASN A 442 -35.29 -10.65 -35.70
N PRO A 443 -36.02 -10.31 -34.62
CA PRO A 443 -36.11 -8.93 -34.15
C PRO A 443 -34.83 -8.43 -33.46
N PHE A 444 -33.94 -9.29 -32.98
CA PHE A 444 -32.68 -8.88 -32.35
C PHE A 444 -31.74 -8.21 -33.35
N ARG A 445 -31.74 -8.67 -34.61
CA ARG A 445 -31.02 -8.00 -35.71
C ARG A 445 -31.43 -6.55 -35.93
N ALA A 446 -32.64 -6.15 -35.51
CA ALA A 446 -33.07 -4.74 -35.61
C ALA A 446 -32.25 -3.81 -34.70
N ILE A 447 -31.57 -4.37 -33.70
CA ILE A 447 -30.66 -3.69 -32.78
C ILE A 447 -29.21 -3.92 -33.22
N LEU A 448 -28.81 -5.16 -33.49
CA LEU A 448 -27.42 -5.50 -33.84
C LEU A 448 -26.96 -4.84 -35.16
N ASP A 449 -27.85 -4.71 -36.15
CA ASP A 449 -27.57 -4.03 -37.42
C ASP A 449 -27.88 -2.51 -37.40
N ALA A 450 -28.32 -1.97 -36.26
CA ALA A 450 -28.82 -0.60 -36.19
C ALA A 450 -27.70 0.44 -36.35
N SER A 451 -28.03 1.51 -37.09
CA SER A 451 -27.35 2.80 -36.97
C SER A 451 -28.22 3.77 -36.13
N PRO A 452 -27.72 4.96 -35.75
CA PRO A 452 -28.53 6.00 -35.12
C PRO A 452 -29.80 6.39 -35.91
N GLY A 453 -29.83 6.11 -37.22
CA GLY A 453 -31.00 6.26 -38.07
C GLY A 453 -32.15 5.30 -37.77
N GLN A 454 -31.86 4.09 -37.27
CA GLN A 454 -32.85 3.06 -36.94
C GLN A 454 -33.40 3.19 -35.51
N VAL A 455 -32.75 3.97 -34.64
CA VAL A 455 -33.25 4.27 -33.29
C VAL A 455 -34.44 5.22 -33.40
N HIS A 456 -35.64 4.73 -33.11
CA HIS A 456 -36.89 5.45 -33.31
C HIS A 456 -37.33 6.28 -32.09
N LEU A 457 -37.14 5.75 -30.88
CA LEU A 457 -37.50 6.41 -29.62
C LEU A 457 -36.64 5.86 -28.48
N VAL A 458 -36.25 6.71 -27.55
CA VAL A 458 -35.54 6.36 -26.31
C VAL A 458 -36.25 7.01 -25.13
N LEU A 459 -36.63 6.20 -24.15
CA LEU A 459 -37.32 6.58 -22.93
C LEU A 459 -36.46 6.22 -21.71
N ARG A 460 -36.39 7.09 -20.71
CA ARG A 460 -35.79 6.82 -19.39
C ARG A 460 -36.89 7.00 -18.34
N GLY A 461 -37.34 5.91 -17.73
CA GLY A 461 -38.46 5.89 -16.80
C GLY A 461 -39.72 6.50 -17.41
N GLY A 462 -40.05 6.15 -18.65
CA GLY A 462 -41.19 6.71 -19.40
C GLY A 462 -41.01 8.14 -19.93
N GLU A 463 -39.98 8.87 -19.50
CA GLU A 463 -39.66 10.21 -20.03
C GLU A 463 -38.89 10.10 -21.34
N VAL A 464 -39.33 10.82 -22.37
CA VAL A 464 -38.69 10.82 -23.69
C VAL A 464 -37.34 11.51 -23.64
N LEU A 465 -36.25 10.87 -24.05
CA LEU A 465 -34.93 11.50 -24.18
C LEU A 465 -34.64 11.95 -25.63
N TYR A 466 -34.94 11.07 -26.59
CA TYR A 466 -34.63 11.24 -28.00
C TYR A 466 -35.60 10.42 -28.87
N GLY A 467 -35.87 10.86 -30.10
CA GLY A 467 -36.62 10.05 -31.05
C GLY A 467 -37.07 10.79 -32.31
N ASP A 468 -37.89 10.11 -33.12
CA ASP A 468 -38.56 10.67 -34.30
C ASP A 468 -39.33 11.96 -33.96
N SER A 469 -39.13 13.01 -34.77
CA SER A 469 -39.68 14.34 -34.47
C SER A 469 -41.22 14.34 -34.35
N ALA A 470 -41.93 13.55 -35.17
CA ALA A 470 -43.38 13.49 -35.14
C ALA A 470 -43.90 12.67 -33.94
N VAL A 471 -43.20 11.59 -33.59
CA VAL A 471 -43.54 10.76 -32.41
C VAL A 471 -43.29 11.53 -31.12
N VAL A 472 -42.08 12.08 -30.95
CA VAL A 472 -41.71 12.85 -29.74
C VAL A 472 -42.65 14.03 -29.56
N ALA A 473 -42.93 14.83 -30.60
CA ALA A 473 -43.83 15.98 -30.48
C ALA A 473 -45.28 15.62 -30.11
N ALA A 474 -45.70 14.37 -30.34
CA ALA A 474 -47.05 13.91 -30.06
C ALA A 474 -47.18 13.21 -28.69
N LEU A 475 -46.08 12.82 -28.05
CA LEU A 475 -46.07 12.21 -26.72
C LEU A 475 -46.21 13.29 -25.63
N PRO A 476 -46.91 13.03 -24.50
CA PRO A 476 -47.10 14.00 -23.42
C PRO A 476 -45.77 14.59 -22.89
N THR A 477 -44.76 13.74 -22.72
CA THR A 477 -43.43 14.10 -22.21
C THR A 477 -42.51 14.69 -23.28
N GLY A 478 -42.90 14.71 -24.56
CA GLY A 478 -42.04 15.22 -25.65
C GLY A 478 -42.31 16.67 -26.07
N GLY A 479 -43.25 17.37 -25.40
CA GLY A 479 -43.66 18.73 -25.75
C GLY A 479 -42.85 19.87 -25.11
N THR A 480 -42.35 19.70 -23.88
CA THR A 480 -41.67 20.78 -23.12
C THR A 480 -40.19 20.47 -22.95
N GLY A 481 -39.33 21.34 -23.48
CA GLY A 481 -37.87 21.19 -23.36
C GLY A 481 -37.23 20.22 -24.37
N CYS A 482 -38.02 19.65 -25.29
CA CYS A 482 -37.55 18.83 -26.40
C CYS A 482 -37.49 19.62 -27.71
N GLU A 483 -36.27 19.84 -28.22
CA GLU A 483 -36.02 20.62 -29.42
C GLU A 483 -35.76 19.73 -30.62
N GLU A 484 -36.06 20.26 -31.81
CA GLU A 484 -35.76 19.61 -33.08
C GLU A 484 -34.28 19.80 -33.42
N LEU A 485 -33.60 18.71 -33.76
CA LEU A 485 -32.21 18.76 -34.15
C LEU A 485 -32.10 19.44 -35.54
N PRO A 486 -31.18 20.40 -35.73
CA PRO A 486 -31.11 21.19 -36.96
C PRO A 486 -30.61 20.41 -38.18
N MET A 487 -30.02 19.23 -37.97
CA MET A 487 -29.65 18.27 -39.01
C MET A 487 -30.51 17.01 -38.96
N ASP A 488 -30.69 16.36 -40.12
CA ASP A 488 -31.24 15.02 -40.17
C ASP A 488 -30.22 14.02 -39.63
N ILE A 489 -30.63 13.13 -38.73
CA ILE A 489 -29.82 12.01 -38.24
C ILE A 489 -30.06 10.84 -39.18
N CYS A 490 -29.09 10.58 -40.07
CA CYS A 490 -29.15 9.51 -41.06
C CYS A 490 -30.43 9.53 -41.93
N GLY A 491 -30.82 10.75 -42.33
CA GLY A 491 -32.00 10.99 -43.18
C GLY A 491 -33.33 11.05 -42.43
N GLN A 492 -33.32 11.00 -41.10
CA GLN A 492 -34.52 11.10 -40.26
C GLN A 492 -34.52 12.42 -39.46
N SER A 493 -35.68 13.07 -39.37
CA SER A 493 -35.87 14.25 -38.52
C SER A 493 -36.08 13.83 -37.07
N ARG A 494 -35.32 14.43 -36.15
CA ARG A 494 -35.24 13.97 -34.75
C ARG A 494 -35.42 15.11 -33.75
N ARG A 495 -35.84 14.73 -32.54
CA ARG A 495 -35.91 15.61 -31.37
C ARG A 495 -35.10 15.03 -30.22
N ALA A 496 -34.52 15.91 -29.40
CA ALA A 496 -33.85 15.56 -28.16
C ALA A 496 -34.28 16.50 -27.02
N CYS A 497 -34.37 16.00 -25.79
CA CYS A 497 -34.91 16.71 -24.63
C CYS A 497 -33.86 17.45 -23.78
N LEU A 498 -32.82 17.97 -24.44
CA LEU A 498 -31.63 18.58 -23.82
C LEU A 498 -31.96 19.73 -22.86
N SER A 499 -32.91 20.60 -23.21
CA SER A 499 -33.25 21.73 -22.36
C SER A 499 -33.99 21.31 -21.10
N ARG A 500 -34.70 20.18 -21.12
CA ARG A 500 -35.35 19.63 -19.93
C ARG A 500 -34.35 18.91 -19.05
N GLU A 501 -33.55 18.02 -19.65
CA GLU A 501 -32.62 17.15 -18.91
C GLU A 501 -31.39 17.92 -18.40
N LEU A 502 -30.81 18.78 -19.22
CA LEU A 502 -29.50 19.41 -18.96
C LEU A 502 -29.58 20.93 -18.82
N GLY A 503 -30.74 21.55 -19.05
CA GLY A 503 -30.89 23.01 -19.01
C GLY A 503 -30.13 23.75 -20.12
N THR A 504 -29.68 23.05 -21.16
CA THR A 504 -28.94 23.61 -22.32
C THR A 504 -29.66 23.31 -23.63
N SER A 505 -29.29 23.99 -24.72
CA SER A 505 -29.83 23.71 -26.05
C SER A 505 -28.81 22.98 -26.94
N TYR A 506 -29.29 22.25 -27.94
CA TYR A 506 -28.46 21.58 -28.93
C TYR A 506 -27.44 22.55 -29.54
N ALA A 507 -27.90 23.72 -29.98
CA ALA A 507 -27.02 24.73 -30.59
C ALA A 507 -25.92 25.23 -29.65
N ALA A 508 -26.14 25.20 -28.32
CA ALA A 508 -25.12 25.57 -27.35
C ALA A 508 -24.12 24.42 -27.15
N LEU A 509 -24.59 23.18 -27.05
CA LEU A 509 -23.73 21.99 -26.96
C LEU A 509 -22.88 21.79 -28.22
N GLU A 510 -23.47 21.93 -29.41
CA GLU A 510 -22.76 21.85 -30.69
C GLU A 510 -21.66 22.91 -30.78
N ALA A 511 -21.96 24.14 -30.35
CA ALA A 511 -20.97 25.22 -30.35
C ALA A 511 -19.80 24.97 -29.38
N ALA A 512 -20.08 24.35 -28.22
CA ALA A 512 -19.06 23.97 -27.24
C ALA A 512 -18.17 22.82 -27.73
N ASN A 513 -18.72 21.92 -28.56
CA ASN A 513 -18.08 20.67 -29.00
C ASN A 513 -17.57 20.72 -30.45
N ALA A 514 -17.33 21.91 -31.00
CA ALA A 514 -16.95 22.06 -32.41
C ALA A 514 -15.61 21.38 -32.80
N SER A 515 -14.76 21.07 -31.82
CA SER A 515 -13.50 20.33 -32.00
C SER A 515 -13.53 18.90 -31.42
N SER A 516 -14.60 18.54 -30.71
CA SER A 516 -14.76 17.24 -30.07
C SER A 516 -15.06 16.17 -31.11
N TYR A 517 -14.95 14.90 -30.70
CA TYR A 517 -15.37 13.78 -31.53
C TYR A 517 -16.84 13.89 -31.96
N SER A 518 -17.14 13.39 -33.15
CA SER A 518 -18.44 13.60 -33.80
C SER A 518 -19.58 12.97 -33.03
N LEU A 519 -20.74 13.64 -32.98
CA LEU A 519 -21.92 13.18 -32.23
C LEU A 519 -22.45 11.81 -32.71
N PHE A 520 -22.38 11.55 -34.01
CA PHE A 520 -22.83 10.30 -34.61
C PHE A 520 -22.15 10.09 -35.97
N SER A 521 -22.18 8.84 -36.42
CA SER A 521 -21.91 8.44 -37.79
C SER A 521 -23.06 7.54 -38.27
N CYS A 522 -23.42 7.65 -39.55
CA CYS A 522 -24.45 6.79 -40.16
C CYS A 522 -23.87 5.49 -40.72
N ASP A 523 -22.60 5.52 -41.09
CA ASP A 523 -21.80 4.36 -41.47
C ASP A 523 -20.72 4.14 -40.39
N THR A 524 -19.71 3.32 -40.67
CA THR A 524 -18.50 3.22 -39.84
C THR A 524 -17.91 4.62 -39.55
N PRO A 525 -17.73 5.00 -38.27
CA PRO A 525 -17.09 6.24 -37.89
C PRO A 525 -15.69 6.40 -38.51
N PRO A 526 -15.26 7.65 -38.80
CA PRO A 526 -13.88 7.90 -39.22
C PRO A 526 -12.90 7.42 -38.14
N ASP A 527 -11.83 6.75 -38.59
CA ASP A 527 -10.75 6.26 -37.73
C ASP A 527 -11.22 5.34 -36.60
N GLU A 528 -12.35 4.64 -36.79
CA GLU A 528 -12.88 3.71 -35.81
C GLU A 528 -11.84 2.61 -35.46
N PRO A 529 -11.55 2.37 -34.17
CA PRO A 529 -10.64 1.33 -33.70
C PRO A 529 -10.99 -0.06 -34.27
N SER A 530 -9.98 -0.89 -34.51
CA SER A 530 -10.17 -2.17 -35.21
C SER A 530 -10.92 -3.20 -34.34
N CYS A 531 -11.78 -3.99 -34.98
CA CYS A 531 -12.33 -5.23 -34.40
C CYS A 531 -11.69 -6.49 -34.96
N VAL A 532 -10.70 -6.35 -35.86
CA VAL A 532 -9.96 -7.47 -36.44
C VAL A 532 -8.76 -7.76 -35.54
N PRO A 533 -8.69 -8.94 -34.88
CA PRO A 533 -7.51 -9.37 -34.16
C PRO A 533 -6.27 -9.38 -35.06
N PHE A 534 -5.17 -8.85 -34.54
CA PHE A 534 -3.94 -8.70 -35.30
C PHE A 534 -2.77 -8.37 -34.36
N ARG A 535 -1.66 -9.10 -34.49
CA ARG A 535 -0.38 -8.86 -33.81
C ARG A 535 0.79 -9.14 -34.77
N PRO A 536 1.55 -8.12 -35.22
CA PRO A 536 2.53 -8.29 -36.28
C PRO A 536 3.59 -9.34 -35.96
N GLY A 537 3.68 -10.37 -36.80
CA GLY A 537 4.64 -11.46 -36.64
C GLY A 537 4.22 -12.57 -35.68
N GLU A 538 3.06 -12.44 -35.03
CA GLU A 538 2.39 -13.49 -34.25
C GLU A 538 1.20 -14.01 -35.06
N TYR A 539 0.19 -13.18 -35.32
CA TYR A 539 -1.01 -13.51 -36.10
C TYR A 539 -1.60 -12.30 -36.82
N GLU A 540 -2.34 -12.57 -37.89
CA GLU A 540 -2.83 -11.59 -38.87
C GLU A 540 -4.31 -11.88 -39.18
N GLU A 541 -4.89 -11.22 -40.19
CA GLU A 541 -6.27 -11.52 -40.60
C GLU A 541 -6.48 -12.99 -41.01
N ALA A 542 -7.67 -13.52 -40.72
CA ALA A 542 -8.07 -14.90 -41.03
C ALA A 542 -7.84 -15.27 -42.50
N THR A 543 -7.36 -16.50 -42.74
CA THR A 543 -7.05 -17.04 -44.07
C THR A 543 -7.60 -18.45 -44.28
N THR A 544 -7.56 -18.96 -45.51
CA THR A 544 -7.99 -20.35 -45.77
C THR A 544 -7.14 -21.43 -45.06
N ALA A 545 -5.96 -21.09 -44.55
CA ALA A 545 -5.07 -22.02 -43.85
C ALA A 545 -5.12 -21.90 -42.32
N ASP A 546 -5.76 -20.83 -41.84
CA ASP A 546 -5.88 -20.37 -40.45
C ASP A 546 -7.22 -19.61 -40.40
N PRO A 547 -8.35 -20.35 -40.34
CA PRO A 547 -9.69 -19.81 -40.64
C PRO A 547 -10.24 -18.83 -39.60
N ASP A 548 -9.74 -18.91 -38.37
CA ASP A 548 -10.06 -18.03 -37.26
C ASP A 548 -8.97 -16.97 -37.02
N GLY A 549 -7.80 -17.07 -37.68
CA GLY A 549 -6.82 -15.98 -37.74
C GLY A 549 -5.99 -15.82 -36.47
N ASP A 550 -5.80 -16.89 -35.71
CA ASP A 550 -5.10 -16.89 -34.43
C ASP A 550 -3.58 -17.12 -34.56
N GLY A 551 -3.11 -17.34 -35.80
CA GLY A 551 -1.70 -17.59 -36.15
C GLY A 551 -1.30 -19.05 -36.12
N VAL A 552 -2.19 -19.95 -35.70
CA VAL A 552 -1.97 -21.39 -35.64
C VAL A 552 -2.61 -22.05 -36.86
N PRO A 553 -1.84 -22.73 -37.73
CA PRO A 553 -2.43 -23.37 -38.91
C PRO A 553 -3.37 -24.50 -38.50
N GLN A 554 -4.53 -24.58 -39.15
CA GLN A 554 -5.63 -25.53 -38.89
C GLN A 554 -5.23 -26.99 -38.57
N ILE A 555 -4.10 -27.47 -39.11
CA ILE A 555 -3.60 -28.83 -38.89
C ILE A 555 -2.91 -29.04 -37.52
N LYS A 556 -2.68 -27.96 -36.77
CA LYS A 556 -2.01 -27.93 -35.46
C LYS A 556 -2.84 -27.22 -34.40
N ASP A 557 -3.92 -26.62 -34.82
CA ASP A 557 -4.79 -25.77 -34.05
C ASP A 557 -5.76 -26.63 -33.24
N ASN A 558 -5.81 -26.41 -31.92
CA ASN A 558 -6.73 -27.11 -31.02
C ASN A 558 -8.13 -26.47 -30.98
N CYS A 559 -8.33 -25.29 -31.58
CA CYS A 559 -9.63 -24.68 -31.86
C CYS A 559 -9.75 -24.11 -33.30
N PRO A 560 -9.78 -24.97 -34.35
CA PRO A 560 -9.74 -24.60 -35.79
C PRO A 560 -10.72 -23.55 -36.35
N THR A 561 -11.69 -23.10 -35.55
CA THR A 561 -12.77 -22.18 -35.93
C THR A 561 -13.07 -21.15 -34.83
N VAL A 562 -12.32 -21.13 -33.73
CA VAL A 562 -12.55 -20.25 -32.59
C VAL A 562 -11.22 -19.68 -32.15
N PHE A 563 -11.03 -18.38 -32.45
CA PHE A 563 -9.79 -17.64 -32.22
C PHE A 563 -9.29 -17.81 -30.78
N ASN A 564 -8.17 -18.50 -30.62
CA ASN A 564 -7.53 -18.76 -29.33
C ASN A 564 -5.99 -18.70 -29.44
N PRO A 565 -5.43 -17.53 -29.84
CA PRO A 565 -4.01 -17.41 -30.14
C PRO A 565 -3.16 -17.69 -28.89
N VAL A 566 -1.92 -18.11 -29.12
CA VAL A 566 -0.94 -18.30 -28.04
C VAL A 566 -0.56 -16.96 -27.41
N ARG A 567 -0.96 -16.72 -26.17
CA ARG A 567 -0.58 -15.52 -25.40
C ARG A 567 0.76 -15.72 -24.67
N PRO A 568 1.46 -14.63 -24.29
CA PRO A 568 2.63 -14.72 -23.41
C PRO A 568 2.39 -15.53 -22.13
N LEU A 569 1.20 -15.43 -21.52
CA LEU A 569 0.82 -16.20 -20.33
C LEU A 569 0.53 -17.69 -20.58
N ASP A 570 0.51 -18.15 -21.84
CA ASP A 570 0.20 -19.53 -22.26
C ASP A 570 1.46 -20.39 -22.48
N GLN A 571 2.65 -19.86 -22.18
CA GLN A 571 3.94 -20.59 -22.23
C GLN A 571 4.29 -21.22 -23.60
N GLY A 572 3.67 -20.74 -24.68
CA GLY A 572 4.04 -21.09 -26.05
C GLY A 572 3.13 -22.10 -26.76
N ASP A 573 2.07 -22.58 -26.11
CA ASP A 573 1.06 -23.47 -26.70
C ASP A 573 -0.35 -22.86 -26.54
N GLN A 574 -1.31 -23.26 -27.39
CA GLN A 574 -2.71 -22.89 -27.19
C GLN A 574 -3.22 -23.58 -25.92
N ARG A 575 -3.98 -22.87 -25.07
CA ARG A 575 -4.47 -23.47 -23.81
C ARG A 575 -5.44 -24.62 -24.05
N ASP A 576 -5.30 -25.61 -23.20
CA ASP A 576 -6.05 -26.87 -23.11
C ASP A 576 -5.85 -27.34 -21.65
N HIS A 577 -6.76 -26.96 -20.76
CA HIS A 577 -6.58 -27.09 -19.31
C HIS A 577 -6.72 -28.54 -18.83
N ASP A 578 -7.57 -29.34 -19.48
CA ASP A 578 -7.83 -30.73 -19.12
C ASP A 578 -7.01 -31.75 -19.96
N ASP A 579 -6.22 -31.26 -20.92
CA ASP A 579 -5.35 -32.01 -21.83
C ASP A 579 -6.12 -33.02 -22.72
N ASP A 580 -7.38 -32.74 -23.09
CA ASP A 580 -8.20 -33.63 -23.93
C ASP A 580 -7.93 -33.45 -25.44
N GLY A 581 -7.25 -32.37 -25.82
CA GLY A 581 -6.88 -32.00 -27.18
C GLY A 581 -7.82 -31.02 -27.88
N LEU A 582 -8.88 -30.56 -27.21
CA LEU A 582 -9.69 -29.39 -27.55
C LEU A 582 -9.17 -28.19 -26.75
N GLY A 583 -9.03 -27.03 -27.38
CA GLY A 583 -8.59 -25.85 -26.64
C GLY A 583 -9.70 -25.27 -25.77
N ASP A 584 -9.33 -24.64 -24.64
CA ASP A 584 -10.27 -24.04 -23.67
C ASP A 584 -11.37 -23.18 -24.31
N ALA A 585 -11.06 -22.49 -25.42
CA ALA A 585 -11.98 -21.57 -26.10
C ALA A 585 -13.10 -22.27 -26.89
N CYS A 586 -12.89 -23.49 -27.35
CA CYS A 586 -13.86 -24.25 -28.15
C CYS A 586 -14.31 -25.55 -27.48
N ASP A 587 -13.80 -25.82 -26.28
CA ASP A 587 -14.15 -26.96 -25.48
C ASP A 587 -15.46 -26.69 -24.71
N PRO A 588 -16.50 -27.55 -24.86
CA PRO A 588 -17.70 -27.47 -24.01
C PRO A 588 -17.45 -27.83 -22.54
N CYS A 589 -16.36 -28.52 -22.20
CA CYS A 589 -16.01 -28.89 -20.83
C CYS A 589 -14.55 -28.52 -20.47
N PRO A 590 -14.15 -27.22 -20.43
CA PRO A 590 -12.74 -26.83 -20.23
C PRO A 590 -12.05 -27.31 -18.93
N LEU A 591 -12.80 -27.85 -17.96
CA LEU A 591 -12.26 -28.42 -16.73
C LEU A 591 -12.23 -29.96 -16.73
N GLY A 592 -12.62 -30.60 -17.84
CA GLY A 592 -12.76 -32.03 -18.01
C GLY A 592 -14.17 -32.57 -17.80
N GLU A 593 -14.33 -33.90 -17.96
CA GLU A 593 -15.55 -34.65 -17.65
C GLU A 593 -15.38 -35.47 -16.36
N ASN A 594 -16.45 -35.59 -15.58
CA ASN A 594 -16.50 -36.50 -14.43
C ASN A 594 -16.57 -37.97 -14.88
N ASP A 595 -16.53 -38.92 -13.93
CA ASP A 595 -16.56 -40.37 -14.20
C ASP A 595 -17.81 -40.84 -14.99
N ASP A 596 -18.89 -40.06 -14.99
CA ASP A 596 -20.14 -40.34 -15.68
C ASP A 596 -20.24 -39.68 -17.08
N GLY A 597 -19.23 -38.91 -17.49
CA GLY A 597 -19.15 -38.22 -18.79
C GLY A 597 -19.98 -36.93 -18.85
N GLU A 598 -20.22 -36.30 -17.71
CA GLU A 598 -20.80 -34.95 -17.62
C GLU A 598 -19.64 -33.96 -17.37
N CYS A 599 -19.71 -32.73 -17.89
CA CYS A 599 -18.68 -31.73 -17.64
C CYS A 599 -18.45 -31.59 -16.13
N ILE A 600 -17.19 -31.51 -15.72
CA ILE A 600 -16.79 -31.10 -14.39
C ILE A 600 -17.15 -29.62 -14.31
N GLU A 601 -18.31 -29.36 -13.72
CA GLU A 601 -18.56 -28.05 -13.15
C GLU A 601 -17.71 -27.94 -11.89
N PHE A 602 -17.16 -26.75 -11.64
CA PHE A 602 -16.72 -26.42 -10.28
C PHE A 602 -17.91 -26.63 -9.35
N ASP A 603 -17.79 -27.56 -8.41
CA ASP A 603 -18.89 -27.85 -7.50
C ASP A 603 -18.92 -26.71 -6.46
N PRO A 604 -19.97 -25.87 -6.46
CA PRO A 604 -20.09 -24.80 -5.48
C PRO A 604 -20.14 -25.29 -4.04
N ASP A 605 -20.54 -26.56 -3.90
CA ASP A 605 -20.54 -27.28 -2.67
C ASP A 605 -19.24 -28.05 -2.47
N ASP A 606 -18.11 -27.86 -3.20
CA ASP A 606 -16.77 -28.48 -2.94
C ASP A 606 -15.67 -27.56 -3.54
N ARG A 607 -15.41 -26.41 -2.90
CA ARG A 607 -14.62 -25.33 -3.50
C ARG A 607 -13.15 -25.66 -3.71
N ASP A 608 -12.60 -26.56 -2.92
CA ASP A 608 -11.20 -26.93 -3.00
C ASP A 608 -10.97 -28.17 -3.89
N ALA A 609 -12.06 -28.75 -4.41
CA ALA A 609 -12.09 -29.88 -5.32
C ALA A 609 -11.40 -31.13 -4.77
N ASP A 610 -11.45 -31.33 -3.44
CA ASP A 610 -10.92 -32.53 -2.80
C ASP A 610 -11.88 -33.73 -2.85
N GLY A 611 -13.12 -33.52 -3.31
CA GLY A 611 -14.17 -34.52 -3.41
C GLY A 611 -15.11 -34.58 -2.21
N VAL A 612 -15.04 -33.62 -1.28
CA VAL A 612 -15.89 -33.51 -0.10
C VAL A 612 -16.71 -32.23 -0.18
N SER A 613 -18.01 -32.38 -0.03
CA SER A 613 -18.86 -31.20 -0.14
C SER A 613 -18.70 -30.24 1.05
N GLU A 614 -18.53 -28.94 0.88
CA GLU A 614 -18.63 -27.79 1.80
C GLU A 614 -19.44 -28.02 3.07
N ASP A 615 -20.69 -28.46 2.94
CA ASP A 615 -21.58 -28.74 4.09
C ASP A 615 -21.06 -29.87 5.01
N LEU A 616 -20.13 -30.67 4.51
CA LEU A 616 -19.45 -31.80 5.11
C LEU A 616 -17.93 -31.62 5.18
N ASP A 617 -17.40 -30.57 4.55
CA ASP A 617 -15.99 -30.28 4.43
C ASP A 617 -15.54 -29.44 5.64
N ASN A 618 -14.57 -29.96 6.38
CA ASN A 618 -13.99 -29.27 7.52
C ASN A 618 -12.82 -28.35 7.10
N CYS A 619 -12.35 -28.40 5.85
CA CYS A 619 -11.47 -27.40 5.24
C CYS A 619 -11.94 -26.92 3.85
N PRO A 620 -13.06 -26.18 3.78
CA PRO A 620 -13.67 -25.65 2.56
C PRO A 620 -12.82 -24.96 1.48
N THR A 621 -11.56 -24.67 1.75
CA THR A 621 -10.67 -23.95 0.84
C THR A 621 -9.29 -24.58 0.73
N ILE A 622 -9.03 -25.70 1.43
CA ILE A 622 -7.71 -26.35 1.46
C ILE A 622 -7.91 -27.86 1.31
N PRO A 623 -7.52 -28.44 0.15
CA PRO A 623 -7.86 -29.82 -0.18
C PRO A 623 -7.43 -30.83 0.89
N ASN A 624 -8.40 -31.49 1.53
CA ASN A 624 -8.18 -32.45 2.59
C ASN A 624 -9.18 -33.63 2.57
N ILE A 625 -9.16 -34.41 1.48
CA ILE A 625 -10.07 -35.55 1.23
C ILE A 625 -10.24 -36.55 2.40
N ASP A 626 -9.32 -36.58 3.36
CA ASP A 626 -9.39 -37.45 4.54
C ASP A 626 -10.20 -36.86 5.71
N GLN A 627 -10.55 -35.57 5.67
CA GLN A 627 -11.43 -34.85 6.58
C GLN A 627 -11.01 -35.08 8.03
N LEU A 628 -9.70 -35.11 8.27
CA LEU A 628 -9.16 -35.23 9.61
C LEU A 628 -9.48 -33.96 10.39
N ASP A 629 -10.11 -34.12 11.54
CA ASP A 629 -10.35 -33.09 12.56
C ASP A 629 -10.07 -33.81 13.88
N TYR A 630 -8.84 -33.66 14.37
CA TYR A 630 -8.34 -34.44 15.50
C TYR A 630 -8.91 -33.96 16.84
N ASP A 631 -9.36 -32.71 16.94
CA ASP A 631 -9.88 -32.13 18.17
C ASP A 631 -11.41 -31.99 18.25
N GLU A 632 -12.09 -32.31 17.15
CA GLU A 632 -13.54 -32.35 16.97
C GLU A 632 -14.22 -30.96 17.07
N ASP A 633 -13.56 -29.90 16.61
CA ASP A 633 -14.11 -28.54 16.59
C ASP A 633 -14.90 -28.16 15.32
N GLY A 634 -14.80 -28.99 14.28
CA GLY A 634 -15.45 -28.79 12.98
C GLY A 634 -14.58 -28.12 11.92
N THR A 635 -13.33 -27.76 12.24
CA THR A 635 -12.28 -27.29 11.34
C THR A 635 -11.28 -28.43 11.12
N GLY A 636 -10.84 -28.68 9.89
CA GLY A 636 -9.98 -29.81 9.59
C GLY A 636 -8.50 -29.53 9.90
N ASP A 637 -7.75 -30.58 10.22
CA ASP A 637 -6.32 -30.54 10.53
C ASP A 637 -5.48 -29.81 9.46
N ALA A 638 -5.96 -29.76 8.21
CA ALA A 638 -5.28 -29.12 7.08
C ALA A 638 -5.38 -27.59 7.08
N CYS A 639 -6.46 -27.04 7.61
CA CYS A 639 -6.79 -25.60 7.63
C CYS A 639 -6.94 -25.05 9.05
N ASP A 640 -6.83 -25.91 10.06
CA ASP A 640 -6.85 -25.53 11.46
C ASP A 640 -5.45 -25.05 11.91
N PRO A 641 -5.30 -23.80 12.38
CA PRO A 641 -4.05 -23.31 12.95
C PRO A 641 -3.60 -24.11 14.19
N CYS A 642 -4.48 -24.85 14.87
CA CYS A 642 -4.15 -25.72 16.00
C CYS A 642 -4.94 -27.02 15.99
N PRO A 643 -4.52 -28.01 15.15
CA PRO A 643 -5.19 -29.30 14.91
C PRO A 643 -5.37 -30.23 16.12
N THR A 644 -5.11 -29.77 17.34
CA THR A 644 -5.20 -30.58 18.56
C THR A 644 -5.97 -29.87 19.68
N ARG A 645 -6.55 -28.70 19.43
CA ARG A 645 -7.21 -27.83 20.40
C ARG A 645 -8.39 -27.07 19.78
N PRO A 646 -9.63 -27.37 20.20
CA PRO A 646 -10.80 -26.77 19.57
C PRO A 646 -10.81 -25.25 19.62
N ASN A 647 -10.94 -24.62 18.46
CA ASN A 647 -11.10 -23.19 18.20
C ASN A 647 -12.41 -22.90 17.47
N ALA A 648 -12.66 -21.61 17.24
CA ALA A 648 -13.68 -21.22 16.28
C ALA A 648 -13.10 -21.37 14.85
N PRO A 649 -13.93 -21.64 13.83
CA PRO A 649 -13.48 -21.68 12.44
C PRO A 649 -12.75 -20.39 12.05
N GLY A 650 -11.51 -20.51 11.53
CA GLY A 650 -10.63 -19.38 11.21
C GLY A 650 -10.15 -18.55 12.42
N GLY A 651 -10.47 -18.99 13.64
CA GLY A 651 -10.18 -18.29 14.88
C GLY A 651 -8.81 -18.60 15.46
N ALA A 652 -8.34 -17.70 16.33
CA ALA A 652 -7.07 -17.86 17.04
C ALA A 652 -7.13 -19.05 18.02
N CYS A 653 -6.03 -19.78 18.14
CA CYS A 653 -5.91 -20.97 18.95
C CYS A 653 -6.04 -20.69 20.45
N PRO A 654 -6.99 -21.31 21.17
CA PRO A 654 -7.06 -21.22 22.61
C PRO A 654 -5.76 -21.71 23.24
N ALA A 655 -5.11 -20.78 23.91
CA ALA A 655 -3.86 -21.04 24.58
C ALA A 655 -3.87 -20.43 25.97
N THR A 656 -2.96 -20.91 26.79
CA THR A 656 -2.68 -20.30 28.08
C THR A 656 -1.35 -19.57 28.02
N VAL A 657 -1.21 -18.54 28.84
CA VAL A 657 0.09 -17.88 29.04
C VAL A 657 1.15 -18.90 29.47
N TYR A 658 0.80 -19.92 30.27
CA TYR A 658 1.74 -20.96 30.70
C TYR A 658 2.33 -21.76 29.54
N GLU A 659 1.55 -22.10 28.52
CA GLU A 659 2.03 -22.84 27.35
C GLU A 659 2.95 -21.98 26.49
N LEU A 660 2.53 -20.73 26.25
CA LEU A 660 3.32 -19.73 25.54
C LEU A 660 4.67 -19.51 26.24
N LYS A 661 4.66 -19.24 27.54
CA LYS A 661 5.88 -18.92 28.31
C LYS A 661 6.83 -20.09 28.46
N ARG A 662 6.33 -21.32 28.38
CA ARG A 662 7.16 -22.55 28.38
C ARG A 662 7.69 -22.92 26.99
N GLY A 663 7.35 -22.15 25.95
CA GLY A 663 7.75 -22.42 24.57
C GLY A 663 7.14 -23.70 24.02
N GLU A 664 5.92 -24.01 24.46
CA GLU A 664 5.15 -25.15 23.95
C GLU A 664 4.33 -24.78 22.71
N LEU A 665 4.29 -23.48 22.36
CA LEU A 665 3.65 -22.94 21.18
C LEU A 665 4.72 -22.45 20.20
N GLU A 666 4.52 -22.71 18.92
CA GLU A 666 5.46 -22.29 17.86
C GLU A 666 5.35 -20.78 17.60
N PRO A 667 6.47 -20.07 17.31
CA PRO A 667 6.43 -18.69 16.86
C PRO A 667 5.60 -18.53 15.57
N GLY A 668 4.82 -17.46 15.47
CA GLY A 668 3.89 -17.20 14.37
C GLY A 668 2.49 -17.80 14.60
N LEU A 669 2.31 -18.73 15.55
CA LEU A 669 1.00 -19.29 15.86
C LEU A 669 0.06 -18.18 16.36
N PHE A 670 -1.12 -18.07 15.78
CA PHE A 670 -2.13 -17.10 16.17
C PHE A 670 -2.97 -17.65 17.33
N VAL A 671 -2.98 -16.98 18.48
CA VAL A 671 -3.55 -17.49 19.73
C VAL A 671 -4.53 -16.53 20.39
N GLN A 672 -5.51 -17.07 21.11
CA GLN A 672 -6.39 -16.35 22.01
C GLN A 672 -6.01 -16.65 23.47
N LEU A 673 -5.82 -15.59 24.25
CA LEU A 673 -5.50 -15.66 25.67
C LEU A 673 -6.59 -14.95 26.49
N GLU A 674 -7.18 -15.66 27.44
CA GLU A 674 -8.30 -15.16 28.26
C GLU A 674 -7.92 -14.91 29.72
N ASP A 675 -8.79 -14.18 30.44
CA ASP A 675 -8.70 -13.96 31.88
C ASP A 675 -7.38 -13.32 32.36
N LEU A 676 -6.84 -12.39 31.56
CA LEU A 676 -5.62 -11.68 31.91
C LEU A 676 -5.95 -10.37 32.63
N ILE A 677 -5.17 -10.02 33.65
CA ILE A 677 -5.21 -8.74 34.34
C ILE A 677 -4.03 -7.90 33.90
N VAL A 678 -4.30 -6.71 33.38
CA VAL A 678 -3.26 -5.76 32.97
C VAL A 678 -2.55 -5.25 34.22
N THR A 679 -1.22 -5.30 34.25
CA THR A 679 -0.41 -5.01 35.44
C THR A 679 0.40 -3.73 35.32
N ALA A 680 0.80 -3.38 34.09
CA ALA A 680 1.45 -2.12 33.71
C ALA A 680 1.31 -1.89 32.20
N ASN A 681 1.46 -0.64 31.76
CA ASN A 681 1.46 -0.28 30.33
C ASN A 681 2.42 0.89 30.08
N ASN A 682 2.82 1.05 28.82
CA ASN A 682 3.52 2.23 28.29
C ASN A 682 3.01 2.49 26.85
N GLU A 683 3.70 3.31 26.05
CA GLU A 683 3.31 3.58 24.66
C GLU A 683 3.51 2.40 23.70
N ASP A 684 4.46 1.50 24.01
CA ASP A 684 4.81 0.35 23.17
C ASP A 684 3.89 -0.86 23.38
N GLY A 685 3.11 -0.89 24.48
CA GLY A 685 2.28 -2.03 24.83
C GLY A 685 1.94 -2.14 26.32
N PHE A 686 1.68 -3.36 26.77
CA PHE A 686 1.31 -3.61 28.17
C PHE A 686 1.74 -4.99 28.69
N PHE A 687 2.02 -5.03 29.99
CA PHE A 687 2.17 -6.27 30.75
C PHE A 687 0.81 -6.73 31.26
N CYS A 688 0.60 -8.04 31.24
CA CYS A 688 -0.57 -8.67 31.83
C CYS A 688 -0.20 -9.97 32.54
N GLN A 689 -1.06 -10.40 33.46
CA GLN A 689 -0.90 -11.64 34.20
C GLN A 689 -2.20 -12.42 34.29
N VAL A 690 -2.15 -13.74 34.26
CA VAL A 690 -3.32 -14.61 34.49
C VAL A 690 -3.98 -14.25 35.83
N ALA A 691 -5.28 -13.99 35.80
CA ALA A 691 -6.08 -13.66 36.97
C ALA A 691 -5.94 -14.74 38.05
N GLN A 692 -5.89 -14.33 39.32
CA GLN A 692 -5.54 -15.22 40.43
C GLN A 692 -6.43 -16.46 40.52
N GLU A 693 -7.71 -16.32 40.24
CA GLU A 693 -8.71 -17.38 40.24
C GLU A 693 -8.64 -18.32 39.02
N SER A 694 -7.98 -17.89 37.94
CA SER A 694 -7.82 -18.63 36.68
C SER A 694 -6.41 -19.22 36.54
N ARG A 695 -5.59 -19.15 37.60
CA ARG A 695 -4.25 -19.74 37.62
C ARG A 695 -4.29 -21.26 37.63
N ASP A 696 -3.33 -21.86 36.95
CA ASP A 696 -3.16 -23.31 36.90
C ASP A 696 -2.77 -23.89 38.28
N ASP A 697 -3.31 -25.06 38.64
CA ASP A 697 -3.06 -25.70 39.94
C ASP A 697 -1.61 -26.22 40.09
N GLU A 698 -0.93 -26.53 38.98
CA GLU A 698 0.45 -27.03 38.95
C GLU A 698 1.46 -25.88 38.99
N TRP A 699 1.25 -24.83 38.19
CA TRP A 699 2.22 -23.74 38.01
C TRP A 699 1.93 -22.52 38.89
N GLY A 700 0.66 -22.30 39.26
CA GLY A 700 0.26 -21.22 40.14
C GLY A 700 0.63 -19.85 39.57
N ILE A 701 1.51 -19.11 40.26
CA ILE A 701 1.97 -17.81 39.77
C ILE A 701 3.08 -17.95 38.72
N ASP A 702 3.88 -19.01 38.74
CA ASP A 702 4.99 -19.17 37.81
C ASP A 702 4.48 -19.32 36.37
N TYR A 703 5.10 -18.60 35.43
CA TYR A 703 4.74 -18.49 34.01
C TYR A 703 3.38 -17.85 33.73
N SER A 704 2.83 -17.08 34.68
CA SER A 704 1.55 -16.40 34.52
C SER A 704 1.63 -15.02 33.87
N GLY A 705 2.81 -14.50 33.56
CA GLY A 705 3.02 -13.14 33.05
C GLY A 705 3.38 -13.06 31.56
N LEU A 706 2.94 -12.00 30.89
CA LEU A 706 3.15 -11.78 29.46
C LEU A 706 3.33 -10.31 29.11
N TRP A 707 4.15 -10.04 28.09
CA TRP A 707 4.21 -8.75 27.41
C TRP A 707 3.47 -8.81 26.07
N VAL A 708 2.65 -7.80 25.80
CA VAL A 708 1.85 -7.65 24.58
C VAL A 708 2.19 -6.31 23.94
N TYR A 709 2.57 -6.31 22.66
CA TYR A 709 2.86 -5.08 21.92
C TYR A 709 1.59 -4.40 21.41
N ALA A 710 1.63 -3.07 21.34
CA ALA A 710 0.60 -2.29 20.66
C ALA A 710 0.67 -2.51 19.12
N PRO A 711 -0.46 -2.51 18.40
CA PRO A 711 -0.50 -2.46 16.94
C PRO A 711 0.17 -1.18 16.42
N SER A 712 0.97 -1.29 15.36
CA SER A 712 1.62 -0.14 14.70
C SER A 712 0.66 0.58 13.75
N GLY A 713 0.58 1.91 13.82
CA GLY A 713 -0.11 2.73 12.81
C GLY A 713 -1.56 3.12 13.10
N GLU A 714 -2.13 2.75 14.26
CA GLU A 714 -3.47 3.14 14.67
C GLU A 714 -3.49 3.96 15.99
N ASP A 715 -4.60 4.66 16.27
CA ASP A 715 -4.91 5.29 17.57
C ASP A 715 -5.19 4.22 18.66
N PHE A 716 -4.25 3.27 18.87
CA PHE A 716 -4.38 2.24 19.88
C PHE A 716 -4.04 2.79 21.28
N THR A 717 -4.97 2.64 22.23
CA THR A 717 -4.75 3.01 23.63
C THR A 717 -4.61 1.74 24.47
N PRO A 718 -3.42 1.46 25.04
CA PRO A 718 -3.22 0.29 25.91
C PRO A 718 -4.21 0.28 27.09
N PRO A 719 -4.78 -0.89 27.45
CA PRO A 719 -5.65 -1.04 28.60
C PRO A 719 -5.02 -0.54 29.90
N ALA A 720 -5.82 -0.02 30.82
CA ALA A 720 -5.34 0.50 32.09
C ALA A 720 -4.96 -0.64 33.06
N PRO A 721 -3.95 -0.46 33.93
CA PRO A 721 -3.63 -1.44 34.97
C PRO A 721 -4.84 -1.75 35.86
N GLY A 722 -5.12 -3.04 36.04
CA GLY A 722 -6.27 -3.58 36.76
C GLY A 722 -7.44 -4.01 35.87
N GLU A 723 -7.43 -3.69 34.58
CA GLU A 723 -8.46 -4.17 33.66
C GLU A 723 -8.29 -5.66 33.36
N ARG A 724 -9.42 -6.38 33.23
CA ARG A 724 -9.45 -7.76 32.77
C ARG A 724 -9.64 -7.79 31.27
N ILE A 725 -8.84 -8.58 30.56
CA ILE A 725 -8.85 -8.64 29.11
C ILE A 725 -8.90 -10.07 28.57
N THR A 726 -9.42 -10.19 27.36
CA THR A 726 -9.12 -11.26 26.40
C THR A 726 -8.36 -10.62 25.24
N VAL A 727 -7.30 -11.27 24.77
CA VAL A 727 -6.47 -10.76 23.67
C VAL A 727 -6.17 -11.86 22.66
N THR A 728 -6.27 -11.56 21.37
CA THR A 728 -5.77 -12.40 20.27
C THR A 728 -4.53 -11.77 19.66
N GLY A 729 -3.60 -12.61 19.20
CA GLY A 729 -2.39 -12.15 18.54
C GLY A 729 -1.44 -13.29 18.20
N SER A 730 -0.37 -12.95 17.50
CA SER A 730 0.66 -13.90 17.08
C SER A 730 1.68 -14.16 18.19
N VAL A 731 1.94 -15.43 18.48
CA VAL A 731 3.03 -15.86 19.37
C VAL A 731 4.36 -15.41 18.77
N ASN A 732 5.18 -14.74 19.56
CA ASN A 732 6.52 -14.37 19.14
C ASN A 732 7.57 -14.74 20.19
N SER A 733 8.75 -15.12 19.70
CA SER A 733 9.94 -15.31 20.54
C SER A 733 11.02 -14.32 20.11
N TRP A 734 11.31 -13.34 20.96
CA TRP A 734 12.34 -12.33 20.70
C TRP A 734 13.45 -12.46 21.74
N TYR A 735 14.67 -12.80 21.31
CA TYR A 735 15.80 -13.07 22.21
C TYR A 735 15.48 -14.08 23.35
N GLY A 736 14.62 -15.07 23.08
CA GLY A 736 14.19 -16.07 24.07
C GLY A 736 13.09 -15.59 25.02
N GLN A 737 12.55 -14.39 24.81
CA GLN A 737 11.34 -13.92 25.48
C GLN A 737 10.10 -14.25 24.65
N TRP A 738 9.20 -15.04 25.24
CA TRP A 738 7.89 -15.28 24.66
C TRP A 738 6.94 -14.12 24.98
N GLN A 739 6.33 -13.58 23.93
CA GLN A 739 5.52 -12.37 23.90
C GLN A 739 4.42 -12.48 22.83
N LEU A 740 3.48 -11.52 22.80
CA LEU A 740 2.42 -11.44 21.78
C LEU A 740 2.62 -10.21 20.88
N LEU A 741 2.55 -10.41 19.56
CA LEU A 741 2.59 -9.39 18.51
C LEU A 741 1.31 -9.43 17.66
N ASN A 742 1.15 -8.50 16.71
CA ASN A 742 0.03 -8.46 15.76
C ASN A 742 -1.32 -8.64 16.47
N VAL A 743 -1.56 -7.81 17.48
CA VAL A 743 -2.80 -7.88 18.25
C VAL A 743 -3.95 -7.50 17.33
N ASP A 744 -4.84 -8.47 17.13
CA ASP A 744 -5.96 -8.36 16.21
C ASP A 744 -7.24 -7.97 16.95
N GLU A 745 -7.56 -8.68 18.04
CA GLU A 745 -8.70 -8.39 18.91
C GLU A 745 -8.25 -8.20 20.36
N LEU A 746 -8.76 -7.13 20.99
CA LEU A 746 -8.55 -6.85 22.41
C LEU A 746 -9.88 -6.47 23.07
N THR A 747 -10.42 -7.39 23.86
CA THR A 747 -11.66 -7.16 24.59
C THR A 747 -11.37 -6.86 26.06
N VAL A 748 -11.79 -5.68 26.52
CA VAL A 748 -11.77 -5.31 27.94
C VAL A 748 -13.09 -5.70 28.61
N HIS A 749 -13.03 -6.61 29.58
CA HIS A 749 -14.17 -7.06 30.38
C HIS A 749 -14.45 -6.07 31.53
N GLN A 750 -15.72 -5.77 31.82
CA GLN A 750 -16.08 -4.64 32.70
C GLN A 750 -15.51 -4.67 34.13
N GLY A 751 -14.79 -3.58 34.47
CA GLY A 751 -14.51 -3.08 35.82
C GLY A 751 -13.04 -3.19 36.24
N ALA A 752 -12.38 -2.08 36.57
CA ALA A 752 -11.01 -2.08 37.11
C ALA A 752 -10.94 -2.93 38.40
N LEU A 753 -10.30 -4.09 38.30
CA LEU A 753 -9.94 -4.94 39.42
C LEU A 753 -8.67 -4.39 40.09
N SER A 754 -8.39 -4.83 41.31
CA SER A 754 -7.08 -4.59 41.90
C SER A 754 -6.02 -5.33 41.09
N THR A 755 -4.89 -4.68 40.81
CA THR A 755 -3.72 -5.37 40.26
C THR A 755 -3.35 -6.57 41.12
N PRO A 756 -2.76 -7.63 40.54
CA PRO A 756 -2.33 -8.81 41.29
C PRO A 756 -1.45 -8.43 42.47
N THR A 757 -1.53 -9.20 43.57
CA THR A 757 -0.60 -9.02 44.68
C THR A 757 0.82 -9.39 44.21
N PRO A 758 1.84 -8.53 44.43
CA PRO A 758 3.21 -8.85 44.06
C PRO A 758 3.70 -10.14 44.74
N GLU A 759 4.45 -10.97 44.00
CA GLU A 759 5.12 -12.15 44.57
C GLU A 759 6.36 -11.72 45.35
N ASP A 760 6.43 -12.07 46.63
CA ASP A 760 7.63 -11.83 47.45
C ASP A 760 8.76 -12.76 46.97
N VAL A 761 9.87 -12.17 46.50
CA VAL A 761 11.03 -12.91 45.97
C VAL A 761 12.34 -12.41 46.58
N THR A 762 13.34 -13.28 46.56
CA THR A 762 14.73 -12.90 46.86
C THR A 762 15.48 -12.52 45.59
N VAL A 763 16.52 -11.67 45.71
CA VAL A 763 17.37 -11.29 44.57
C VAL A 763 17.93 -12.51 43.82
N ALA A 764 18.38 -13.53 44.55
CA ALA A 764 18.98 -14.73 43.97
C ALA A 764 17.99 -15.58 43.15
N GLU A 765 16.70 -15.48 43.43
CA GLU A 765 15.68 -16.23 42.69
C GLU A 765 15.42 -15.64 41.31
N VAL A 766 15.49 -14.30 41.18
CA VAL A 766 15.06 -13.55 39.98
C VAL A 766 16.20 -12.88 39.21
N THR A 767 17.43 -12.88 39.72
CA THR A 767 18.60 -12.46 38.94
C THR A 767 18.79 -13.38 37.72
N THR A 768 19.45 -12.91 36.66
CA THR A 768 19.78 -13.71 35.47
C THR A 768 20.36 -15.08 35.84
N GLY A 769 19.74 -16.16 35.35
CA GLY A 769 20.13 -17.54 35.67
C GLY A 769 19.68 -18.04 37.05
N GLY A 770 18.95 -17.23 37.81
CA GLY A 770 18.30 -17.57 39.07
C GLY A 770 17.20 -18.62 38.89
N ALA A 771 16.88 -19.33 39.97
CA ALA A 771 16.03 -20.52 39.92
C ALA A 771 14.57 -20.24 39.49
N ARG A 772 14.11 -18.99 39.61
CA ARG A 772 12.75 -18.55 39.24
C ARG A 772 12.76 -17.39 38.23
N ALA A 773 13.91 -16.96 37.72
CA ALA A 773 14.02 -15.77 36.87
C ALA A 773 13.24 -15.91 35.55
N ASN A 774 13.28 -17.09 34.94
CA ASN A 774 12.49 -17.38 33.73
C ASN A 774 11.00 -17.60 34.05
N ALA A 775 10.72 -18.31 35.16
CA ALA A 775 9.37 -18.57 35.63
C ALA A 775 8.59 -17.29 36.03
N LEU A 776 9.28 -16.26 36.51
CA LEU A 776 8.64 -15.03 36.95
C LEU A 776 8.71 -13.90 35.92
N GLU A 777 9.14 -14.17 34.69
CA GLU A 777 9.15 -13.17 33.63
C GLU A 777 7.72 -12.70 33.28
N GLY A 778 7.52 -11.38 33.18
CA GLY A 778 6.23 -10.72 33.00
C GLY A 778 5.39 -10.58 34.28
N ILE A 779 5.92 -10.99 35.44
CA ILE A 779 5.16 -11.06 36.71
C ILE A 779 5.51 -9.90 37.63
N LEU A 780 4.49 -9.37 38.30
CA LEU A 780 4.66 -8.38 39.36
C LEU A 780 5.29 -9.04 40.59
N VAL A 781 6.52 -8.64 40.91
CA VAL A 781 7.32 -9.15 42.02
C VAL A 781 7.64 -8.05 43.02
N ALA A 782 7.90 -8.44 44.26
CA ALA A 782 8.43 -7.58 45.32
C ALA A 782 9.74 -8.17 45.85
N VAL A 783 10.83 -7.43 45.64
CA VAL A 783 12.16 -7.75 46.18
C VAL A 783 12.35 -6.92 47.43
N ALA A 784 12.36 -7.56 48.60
CA ALA A 784 12.49 -6.86 49.88
C ALA A 784 13.92 -6.96 50.44
N GLY A 785 14.47 -5.83 50.88
CA GLY A 785 15.62 -5.81 51.78
C GLY A 785 16.97 -6.06 51.11
N ALA A 786 17.13 -5.65 49.84
CA ALA A 786 18.38 -5.81 49.10
C ALA A 786 19.18 -4.50 49.06
N GLN A 787 20.50 -4.60 49.16
CA GLN A 787 21.39 -3.45 49.11
C GLN A 787 21.68 -3.03 47.66
N VAL A 788 21.69 -1.75 47.34
CA VAL A 788 22.17 -1.24 46.04
C VAL A 788 23.69 -1.35 46.00
N ILE A 789 24.27 -1.90 44.93
CA ILE A 789 25.72 -2.11 44.80
C ILE A 789 26.35 -1.36 43.63
N GLU A 790 25.56 -0.95 42.65
CA GLU A 790 26.04 -0.34 41.40
C GLU A 790 24.95 0.53 40.76
N HIS A 791 25.33 1.63 40.10
CA HIS A 791 24.48 2.48 39.26
C HIS A 791 24.95 2.43 37.82
N ASN A 792 24.03 2.63 36.88
CA ASN A 792 24.27 2.62 35.45
C ASN A 792 25.18 1.45 35.04
N PRO A 793 24.76 0.21 35.36
CA PRO A 793 25.50 -0.96 34.91
C PRO A 793 25.63 -0.92 33.38
N PRO A 794 26.71 -1.46 32.79
CA PRO A 794 26.96 -1.36 31.36
C PRO A 794 25.72 -1.71 30.51
N ALA A 795 25.44 -0.87 29.51
CA ALA A 795 24.42 -1.10 28.51
C ALA A 795 24.57 -2.48 27.87
N GLY A 796 23.46 -3.23 27.80
CA GLY A 796 23.41 -4.48 27.05
C GLY A 796 23.13 -4.23 25.56
N PRO A 797 23.10 -5.29 24.73
CA PRO A 797 22.77 -5.16 23.31
C PRO A 797 21.40 -4.48 23.11
N GLY A 798 21.35 -3.42 22.31
CA GLY A 798 20.14 -2.63 22.06
C GLY A 798 19.75 -1.66 23.18
N ASP A 799 20.62 -1.45 24.16
CA ASP A 799 20.50 -0.44 25.23
C ASP A 799 21.61 0.62 25.04
N VAL A 800 21.43 1.83 25.55
CA VAL A 800 22.42 2.92 25.42
C VAL A 800 22.76 3.52 26.78
N ASP A 801 24.04 3.82 27.01
CA ASP A 801 24.48 4.43 28.26
C ASP A 801 24.14 5.95 28.29
N PRO A 802 23.71 6.49 29.45
CA PRO A 802 23.47 5.80 30.72
C PRO A 802 22.12 5.08 30.73
N THR A 803 22.10 3.83 31.20
CA THR A 803 20.91 2.97 31.16
C THR A 803 19.79 3.36 32.15
N GLY A 804 19.97 4.39 32.99
CA GLY A 804 18.97 4.77 34.01
C GLY A 804 18.74 3.72 35.12
N ALA A 805 19.58 2.68 35.22
CA ALA A 805 19.36 1.51 36.06
C ALA A 805 20.27 1.46 37.30
N PHE A 806 19.92 0.62 38.28
CA PHE A 806 20.80 0.24 39.39
C PHE A 806 20.79 -1.26 39.66
N VAL A 807 21.82 -1.77 40.32
CA VAL A 807 21.99 -3.21 40.62
C VAL A 807 21.87 -3.45 42.12
N LEU A 808 21.13 -4.51 42.48
CA LEU A 808 20.99 -4.99 43.84
C LEU A 808 22.04 -6.07 44.17
N GLU A 809 22.39 -6.20 45.46
CA GLU A 809 23.28 -7.22 45.97
C GLU A 809 22.78 -8.61 45.55
N GLY A 810 23.57 -9.29 44.72
CA GLY A 810 23.19 -10.55 44.08
C GLY A 810 23.04 -10.45 42.55
N GLY A 811 23.08 -9.23 41.97
CA GLY A 811 23.21 -8.99 40.53
C GLY A 811 21.92 -8.64 39.79
N LEU A 812 20.78 -8.51 40.48
CA LEU A 812 19.51 -8.13 39.85
C LEU A 812 19.50 -6.65 39.49
N ARG A 813 19.15 -6.32 38.24
CA ARG A 813 19.01 -4.93 37.79
C ARG A 813 17.60 -4.41 38.08
N VAL A 814 17.48 -3.11 38.32
CA VAL A 814 16.22 -2.37 38.42
C VAL A 814 16.30 -1.22 37.43
N ASN A 815 15.34 -1.15 36.51
CA ASN A 815 15.42 -0.33 35.30
C ASN A 815 14.18 0.57 35.15
N ASP A 816 14.21 1.52 34.22
CA ASP A 816 13.21 2.58 34.09
C ASP A 816 12.26 2.43 32.89
N PHE A 817 12.14 1.21 32.33
CA PHE A 817 11.37 0.94 31.09
C PHE A 817 9.90 1.39 31.17
N LEU A 818 9.25 1.21 32.33
CA LEU A 818 7.86 1.61 32.54
C LEU A 818 7.74 3.04 33.08
N SER A 819 8.76 3.54 33.78
CA SER A 819 8.73 4.87 34.40
C SER A 819 10.12 5.34 34.80
N PRO A 820 10.48 6.62 34.56
CA PRO A 820 11.76 7.20 34.96
C PRO A 820 12.05 7.04 36.46
N LEU A 821 13.25 6.55 36.79
CA LEU A 821 13.73 6.40 38.16
C LEU A 821 14.67 7.56 38.52
N SER A 822 14.10 8.66 39.06
CA SER A 822 14.90 9.81 39.48
C SER A 822 14.41 10.44 40.80
N PRO A 823 15.30 10.66 41.79
CA PRO A 823 16.71 10.22 41.84
C PRO A 823 16.84 8.71 42.14
N LEU A 824 17.96 8.10 41.71
CA LEU A 824 18.29 6.71 42.07
C LEU A 824 18.63 6.57 43.58
N PRO A 825 18.30 5.45 44.24
CA PRO A 825 18.76 5.17 45.60
C PRO A 825 20.29 5.03 45.65
N LEU A 826 20.97 5.45 46.71
CA LEU A 826 22.43 5.46 46.73
C LEU A 826 23.04 4.06 46.91
N ILE A 827 24.25 3.83 46.41
CA ILE A 827 25.00 2.59 46.66
C ILE A 827 25.11 2.37 48.18
N GLY A 828 24.80 1.17 48.65
CA GLY A 828 24.74 0.82 50.07
C GLY A 828 23.35 0.92 50.69
N ASP A 829 22.40 1.63 50.07
CA ASP A 829 21.02 1.69 50.57
C ASP A 829 20.36 0.32 50.48
N THR A 830 19.67 -0.08 51.54
CA THR A 830 18.76 -1.21 51.50
C THR A 830 17.40 -0.73 51.01
N VAL A 831 16.94 -1.28 49.90
CA VAL A 831 15.68 -0.90 49.26
C VAL A 831 14.69 -2.07 49.24
N GLN A 832 13.41 -1.73 49.10
CA GLN A 832 12.35 -2.61 48.67
C GLN A 832 11.88 -2.15 47.30
N VAL A 833 11.85 -3.06 46.34
CA VAL A 833 11.48 -2.77 44.95
C VAL A 833 10.28 -3.63 44.59
N THR A 834 9.23 -3.01 44.07
CA THR A 834 8.10 -3.68 43.44
C THR A 834 8.13 -3.39 41.95
N GLY A 835 7.80 -4.35 41.10
CA GLY A 835 7.83 -4.12 39.66
C GLY A 835 7.65 -5.38 38.85
N LEU A 836 7.60 -5.23 37.53
CA LEU A 836 7.47 -6.36 36.61
C LEU A 836 8.86 -6.93 36.34
N LEU A 837 9.05 -8.23 36.56
CA LEU A 837 10.31 -8.86 36.17
C LEU A 837 10.34 -9.05 34.65
N ARG A 838 11.35 -8.52 33.98
CA ARG A 838 11.56 -8.60 32.53
C ARG A 838 12.96 -9.13 32.25
N PHE A 839 13.15 -9.85 31.15
CA PHE A 839 14.50 -10.25 30.68
C PHE A 839 14.87 -9.49 29.41
N ALA A 840 15.63 -8.41 29.53
CA ALA A 840 16.03 -7.61 28.37
C ALA A 840 17.52 -7.33 28.39
N ASN A 841 18.11 -7.23 27.19
CA ASN A 841 19.53 -6.90 27.00
C ASN A 841 20.44 -7.84 27.82
N ASP A 842 20.20 -9.15 27.73
CA ASP A 842 20.90 -10.22 28.46
C ASP A 842 20.79 -10.20 30.00
N ASN A 843 19.86 -9.41 30.56
CA ASN A 843 19.72 -9.26 32.01
C ASN A 843 18.27 -9.39 32.48
N SER A 844 18.06 -10.07 33.61
CA SER A 844 16.82 -9.96 34.38
C SER A 844 16.78 -8.60 35.09
N LYS A 845 15.72 -7.85 34.81
CA LYS A 845 15.46 -6.48 35.29
C LYS A 845 14.11 -6.46 36.00
N VAL A 846 14.00 -5.77 37.14
CA VAL A 846 12.69 -5.40 37.71
C VAL A 846 12.35 -4.00 37.19
N GLU A 847 11.20 -3.86 36.56
CA GLU A 847 10.68 -2.63 35.97
C GLU A 847 9.61 -2.04 36.92
N PRO A 848 9.95 -1.02 37.75
CA PRO A 848 8.99 -0.39 38.64
C PRO A 848 7.97 0.40 37.82
N ARG A 849 6.69 0.34 38.20
CA ARG A 849 5.61 1.02 37.44
C ARG A 849 5.61 2.51 37.71
N THR A 850 6.12 2.90 38.88
CA THR A 850 6.31 4.28 39.29
C THR A 850 7.51 4.37 40.23
N SER A 851 8.04 5.57 40.45
CA SER A 851 9.08 5.80 41.46
C SER A 851 8.66 5.44 42.90
N GLN A 852 7.35 5.32 43.19
CA GLN A 852 6.87 4.88 44.51
C GLN A 852 7.07 3.38 44.75
N ASP A 853 7.25 2.60 43.69
CA ASP A 853 7.51 1.17 43.80
C ASP A 853 8.97 0.90 44.26
N VAL A 854 9.84 1.92 44.37
CA VAL A 854 11.19 1.84 44.94
C VAL A 854 11.23 2.58 46.28
N ALA A 855 11.26 1.82 47.38
CA ALA A 855 11.25 2.36 48.74
C ALA A 855 12.58 2.10 49.46
N ALA A 856 13.27 3.17 49.90
CA ALA A 856 14.43 3.04 50.77
C ALA A 856 14.00 2.58 52.18
N LEU A 857 14.54 1.44 52.64
CA LEU A 857 14.28 0.87 53.97
C LEU A 857 15.30 1.35 55.00
N SER A 858 16.56 1.46 54.60
CA SER A 858 17.63 2.04 55.43
C SER A 858 18.78 2.54 54.57
N SER A 859 19.40 3.63 54.99
CA SER A 859 20.63 4.12 54.38
C SER A 859 21.81 3.21 54.72
N GLY A 860 22.62 2.88 53.72
CA GLY A 860 23.92 2.24 53.92
C GLY A 860 24.94 3.13 54.65
N PRO A 861 26.10 2.57 55.05
CA PRO A 861 27.19 3.37 55.59
C PRO A 861 27.72 4.35 54.53
N PRO A 862 28.23 5.53 54.92
CA PRO A 862 28.85 6.45 53.97
C PRO A 862 30.02 5.80 53.23
N GLN A 863 30.14 6.11 51.95
CA GLN A 863 31.26 5.72 51.09
C GLN A 863 32.07 6.94 50.68
N LEU A 864 33.32 6.74 50.27
CA LEU A 864 34.12 7.81 49.66
C LEU A 864 33.53 8.15 48.29
N LEU A 865 33.03 9.38 48.15
CA LEU A 865 32.54 9.90 46.88
C LEU A 865 33.66 10.57 46.10
N GLU A 866 34.47 11.39 46.77
CA GLU A 866 35.53 12.17 46.14
C GLU A 866 36.71 12.38 47.08
N PHE A 867 37.92 12.31 46.54
CA PHE A 867 39.13 12.82 47.18
C PHE A 867 39.82 13.77 46.22
N GLY A 868 39.45 15.05 46.32
CA GLY A 868 39.61 15.99 45.21
C GLY A 868 40.04 17.38 45.65
N PRO A 869 40.73 18.13 44.77
CA PRO A 869 41.11 17.73 43.40
C PRO A 869 42.30 16.74 43.35
N ALA A 870 42.43 15.99 42.24
CA ALA A 870 43.35 14.87 42.11
C ALA A 870 44.84 15.21 42.27
N SER A 871 45.23 16.47 42.00
CA SER A 871 46.59 16.97 42.22
C SER A 871 46.54 18.33 42.90
N VAL A 872 47.31 18.48 43.98
CA VAL A 872 47.37 19.69 44.78
C VAL A 872 48.81 20.00 45.20
N PHE A 873 49.05 21.22 45.66
CA PHE A 873 50.37 21.71 46.02
C PHE A 873 50.41 22.19 47.46
N LEU A 874 51.57 22.02 48.09
CA LEU A 874 51.82 22.49 49.46
C LEU A 874 53.28 22.92 49.62
N ASP A 875 53.52 24.11 50.17
CA ASP A 875 54.89 24.52 50.48
C ASP A 875 55.49 23.73 51.65
N SER A 876 56.77 23.36 51.53
CA SER A 876 57.53 22.79 52.64
C SER A 876 57.65 23.78 53.83
N GLY A 877 57.58 23.24 55.04
CA GLY A 877 57.61 24.00 56.29
C GLY A 877 56.25 24.51 56.79
N LEU A 878 55.16 24.30 56.03
CA LEU A 878 53.79 24.59 56.47
C LEU A 878 53.24 23.44 57.32
N VAL A 879 52.55 23.77 58.43
CA VAL A 879 52.00 22.81 59.39
C VAL A 879 50.48 22.90 59.41
N ALA A 880 49.81 21.77 59.18
CA ALA A 880 48.35 21.64 59.15
C ALA A 880 47.66 22.72 58.29
N SER A 881 48.19 22.93 57.08
CA SER A 881 47.71 23.93 56.12
C SER A 881 46.76 23.29 55.11
N THR A 882 45.93 24.12 54.49
CA THR A 882 45.20 23.78 53.27
C THR A 882 46.16 23.78 52.09
N THR A 883 45.92 22.88 51.14
CA THR A 883 46.64 22.83 49.87
C THR A 883 46.07 23.82 48.87
N ILE A 884 46.75 23.96 47.73
CA ILE A 884 46.30 24.76 46.60
C ILE A 884 46.17 23.83 45.39
N PRO A 885 44.96 23.64 44.81
CA PRO A 885 43.65 23.97 45.40
C PRO A 885 43.40 23.22 46.73
N GLU A 886 42.37 23.60 47.48
CA GLU A 886 42.01 22.94 48.74
C GLU A 886 41.61 21.48 48.50
N LEU A 887 42.37 20.56 49.09
CA LEU A 887 42.10 19.14 49.05
C LEU A 887 41.02 18.78 50.08
N THR A 888 39.96 18.13 49.62
CA THR A 888 38.83 17.70 50.44
C THR A 888 38.56 16.22 50.27
N VAL A 889 38.07 15.59 51.33
CA VAL A 889 37.46 14.26 51.26
C VAL A 889 35.96 14.46 51.38
N THR A 890 35.20 13.88 50.45
CA THR A 890 33.74 13.95 50.41
C THR A 890 33.15 12.55 50.48
N LEU A 891 32.12 12.40 51.31
CA LEU A 891 31.30 11.21 51.45
C LEU A 891 30.04 11.32 50.60
N ASP A 892 29.53 10.20 50.11
CA ASP A 892 28.31 10.13 49.30
C ASP A 892 27.04 10.53 50.08
N ARG A 893 27.11 10.48 51.42
CA ARG A 893 26.06 10.85 52.35
C ARG A 893 26.65 11.39 53.67
N PRO A 894 25.85 12.08 54.49
CA PRO A 894 26.28 12.53 55.81
C PRO A 894 26.67 11.37 56.74
N ALA A 895 27.69 11.58 57.57
CA ALA A 895 28.12 10.60 58.54
C ALA A 895 27.01 10.30 59.59
N PRO A 896 26.90 9.04 60.06
CA PRO A 896 25.89 8.61 61.05
C PRO A 896 26.20 9.16 62.46
N GLU A 897 25.31 8.91 63.43
CA GLU A 897 25.41 9.41 64.82
C GLU A 897 26.76 9.10 65.50
N ASP A 898 27.36 7.95 65.20
CA ASP A 898 28.67 7.54 65.74
C ASP A 898 29.88 8.09 64.94
N GLY A 899 29.64 8.84 63.86
CA GLY A 899 30.62 9.42 62.95
C GLY A 899 31.21 8.45 61.93
N THR A 900 32.10 8.93 61.06
CA THR A 900 32.82 8.12 60.06
C THR A 900 34.28 8.55 59.97
N SER A 901 35.18 7.57 59.91
CA SER A 901 36.62 7.79 59.94
C SER A 901 37.27 7.35 58.64
N VAL A 902 37.86 8.29 57.91
CA VAL A 902 38.65 8.01 56.70
C VAL A 902 40.12 7.91 57.08
N THR A 903 40.77 6.81 56.73
CA THR A 903 42.22 6.64 56.95
C THR A 903 42.97 7.37 55.85
N LEU A 904 43.99 8.16 56.21
CA LEU A 904 44.87 8.80 55.23
C LEU A 904 46.29 8.24 55.34
N VAL A 905 46.89 7.92 54.21
CA VAL A 905 48.27 7.41 54.13
C VAL A 905 49.06 8.21 53.11
N SER A 906 50.07 8.93 53.58
CA SER A 906 51.11 9.50 52.71
C SER A 906 52.12 8.39 52.36
N LEU A 907 52.33 8.14 51.07
CA LEU A 907 53.29 7.13 50.61
C LEU A 907 54.75 7.61 50.70
N GLU A 908 54.98 8.91 50.94
CA GLU A 908 56.30 9.51 51.23
C GLU A 908 56.28 10.35 52.53
N PRO A 909 56.24 9.70 53.71
CA PRO A 909 56.08 10.37 55.01
C PRO A 909 57.29 11.24 55.42
N THR A 910 58.36 11.25 54.65
CA THR A 910 59.52 12.14 54.85
C THR A 910 59.33 13.53 54.25
N SER A 911 58.45 13.67 53.26
CA SER A 911 58.18 14.92 52.56
C SER A 911 56.81 15.49 52.90
N LEU A 912 55.80 14.62 53.11
CA LEU A 912 54.43 15.02 53.42
C LEU A 912 53.87 14.22 54.60
N GLU A 913 53.38 14.92 55.62
CA GLU A 913 52.66 14.34 56.76
C GLU A 913 51.16 14.68 56.67
N ALA A 914 50.32 13.64 56.70
CA ALA A 914 48.87 13.74 56.81
C ALA A 914 48.41 13.18 58.16
N PRO A 915 47.27 13.63 58.72
CA PRO A 915 46.71 12.98 59.91
C PRO A 915 46.37 11.53 59.56
N ALA A 916 46.65 10.59 60.45
CA ALA A 916 46.38 9.17 60.20
C ALA A 916 44.88 8.88 59.94
N GLU A 917 44.00 9.77 60.41
CA GLU A 917 42.55 9.61 60.35
C GLU A 917 41.88 10.99 60.23
N LEU A 918 40.88 11.10 59.36
CA LEU A 918 39.97 12.24 59.21
C LEU A 918 38.58 11.83 59.66
N PHE A 919 38.07 12.45 60.73
CA PHE A 919 36.80 12.08 61.37
C PHE A 919 35.67 13.04 60.96
N PHE A 920 34.63 12.50 60.35
CA PHE A 920 33.37 13.16 60.01
C PHE A 920 32.37 12.97 61.15
N ALA A 921 31.90 14.07 61.75
CA ALA A 921 30.85 14.05 62.76
C ALA A 921 29.47 13.86 62.14
N GLU A 922 28.48 13.47 62.97
CA GLU A 922 27.09 13.31 62.52
C GLU A 922 26.61 14.48 61.66
N GLY A 923 26.13 14.18 60.45
CA GLY A 923 25.62 15.18 59.51
C GLY A 923 26.67 15.83 58.61
N GLU A 924 27.97 15.56 58.79
CA GLU A 924 29.05 16.04 57.91
C GLU A 924 29.26 15.08 56.73
N SER A 925 29.46 15.63 55.53
CA SER A 925 29.73 14.84 54.31
C SER A 925 30.93 15.35 53.51
N SER A 926 31.59 16.44 53.92
CA SER A 926 32.82 16.93 53.25
C SER A 926 33.71 17.63 54.26
N LEU A 927 35.01 17.33 54.25
CA LEU A 927 36.00 17.93 55.14
C LEU A 927 37.31 18.23 54.38
N PRO A 928 37.95 19.39 54.65
CA PRO A 928 39.28 19.67 54.14
C PRO A 928 40.34 18.78 54.80
N VAL A 929 41.38 18.41 54.05
CA VAL A 929 42.48 17.59 54.56
C VAL A 929 43.63 18.47 55.04
N PRO A 930 43.88 18.56 56.36
CA PRO A 930 44.99 19.35 56.86
C PRO A 930 46.31 18.62 56.62
N LEU A 931 47.25 19.24 55.90
CA LEU A 931 48.52 18.61 55.55
C LEU A 931 49.72 19.39 56.11
N THR A 932 50.81 18.69 56.38
CA THR A 932 52.08 19.28 56.81
C THR A 932 53.17 18.96 55.80
N GLY A 933 53.71 19.99 55.14
CA GLY A 933 54.85 19.85 54.23
C GLY A 933 56.15 19.84 55.04
N LEU A 934 56.92 18.77 54.98
CA LEU A 934 58.14 18.60 55.78
C LEU A 934 59.39 19.04 55.01
N GLU A 935 59.69 18.35 53.92
CA GLU A 935 60.83 18.62 53.04
C GLU A 935 60.33 18.60 51.58
N PRO A 936 60.91 19.40 50.67
CA PRO A 936 60.54 19.38 49.26
C PRO A 936 60.58 17.96 48.69
N SER A 937 59.51 17.55 48.00
CA SER A 937 59.43 16.22 47.37
C SER A 937 60.10 16.22 46.00
N ASN A 938 60.57 15.05 45.54
CA ASN A 938 61.07 14.88 44.17
C ASN A 938 59.93 14.45 43.24
N GLY A 939 58.93 15.33 43.09
CA GLY A 939 57.69 15.08 42.34
C GLY A 939 56.46 14.88 43.25
N PRO A 940 55.29 14.56 42.67
CA PRO A 940 54.05 14.40 43.42
C PRO A 940 54.12 13.23 44.41
N VAL A 941 53.66 13.45 45.64
CA VAL A 941 53.54 12.43 46.68
C VAL A 941 52.11 11.90 46.68
N ASP A 942 51.95 10.59 46.47
CA ASP A 942 50.64 9.95 46.59
C ASP A 942 50.14 10.00 48.04
N LEU A 943 48.93 10.52 48.18
CA LEU A 943 48.13 10.48 49.39
C LEU A 943 46.92 9.60 49.10
N GLU A 944 46.73 8.56 49.90
CA GLU A 944 45.60 7.64 49.77
C GLU A 944 44.59 7.93 50.88
N ALA A 945 43.34 8.16 50.51
CA ALA A 945 42.19 8.18 51.41
C ALA A 945 41.45 6.86 51.31
N THR A 946 41.36 6.13 52.43
CA THR A 946 40.74 4.79 52.47
C THR A 946 39.61 4.75 53.47
N LEU A 947 38.45 4.28 53.02
CA LEU A 947 37.27 3.96 53.84
C LEU A 947 36.75 2.59 53.38
N ASP A 948 36.60 1.66 54.32
CA ASP A 948 36.05 0.31 54.08
C ASP A 948 36.65 -0.46 52.88
N GLY A 949 37.92 -0.20 52.56
CA GLY A 949 38.67 -0.87 51.49
C GLY A 949 38.58 -0.20 50.12
N LEU A 950 37.73 0.83 49.95
CA LEU A 950 37.78 1.74 48.82
C LEU A 950 38.87 2.77 49.07
N SER A 951 39.82 2.89 48.15
CA SER A 951 40.90 3.87 48.23
C SER A 951 40.81 4.83 47.05
N LEU A 952 40.65 6.12 47.35
CA LEU A 952 40.84 7.20 46.40
C LEU A 952 42.22 7.80 46.62
N SER A 953 42.86 8.25 45.55
CA SER A 953 44.19 8.83 45.61
C SER A 953 44.16 10.28 45.13
N ALA A 954 44.90 11.13 45.82
CA ALA A 954 45.26 12.45 45.36
C ALA A 954 46.77 12.62 45.51
N THR A 955 47.39 13.37 44.62
CA THR A 955 48.83 13.61 44.66
C THR A 955 49.11 14.99 45.22
N VAL A 956 50.04 15.09 46.16
CA VAL A 956 50.46 16.36 46.74
C VAL A 956 51.93 16.61 46.39
N GLU A 957 52.22 17.65 45.62
CA GLU A 957 53.61 18.06 45.43
C GLU A 957 54.04 19.02 46.55
N VAL A 958 55.07 18.62 47.31
CA VAL A 958 55.61 19.45 48.39
C VAL A 958 56.70 20.34 47.81
N LEU A 959 56.41 21.63 47.70
CA LEU A 959 57.24 22.57 46.98
C LEU A 959 58.39 23.13 47.84
N ASP A 960 59.52 23.38 47.20
CA ASP A 960 60.52 24.32 47.71
C ASP A 960 59.99 25.75 47.44
N PRO A 961 59.71 26.57 48.47
CA PRO A 961 59.17 27.91 48.30
C PRO A 961 60.07 28.86 47.49
N SER A 962 61.31 28.45 47.20
CA SER A 962 62.25 29.19 46.36
C SER A 962 62.28 28.75 44.88
N ARG A 963 61.57 27.67 44.51
CA ARG A 963 61.41 27.25 43.11
C ARG A 963 60.51 28.25 42.38
N ALA A 964 61.02 28.79 41.26
CA ALA A 964 60.21 29.63 40.40
C ALA A 964 59.31 28.75 39.51
N PRO A 965 58.01 29.07 39.36
CA PRO A 965 57.15 28.41 38.39
C PRO A 965 57.67 28.59 36.97
N VAL A 966 57.64 27.53 36.18
CA VAL A 966 57.96 27.52 34.76
C VAL A 966 56.73 27.13 33.94
N LEU A 967 56.73 27.50 32.67
CA LEU A 967 55.66 27.12 31.76
C LEU A 967 55.72 25.62 31.47
N GLU A 968 54.61 24.90 31.66
CA GLU A 968 54.49 23.46 31.42
C GLU A 968 53.77 23.14 30.13
N THR A 969 52.61 23.76 29.89
CA THR A 969 51.83 23.57 28.65
C THR A 969 51.22 24.87 28.17
N VAL A 970 51.00 24.95 26.85
CA VAL A 970 50.02 25.86 26.25
C VAL A 970 49.09 25.04 25.39
N GLN A 971 47.79 25.15 25.64
CA GLN A 971 46.76 24.41 24.90
C GLN A 971 45.82 25.35 24.15
N PRO A 972 45.36 24.98 22.95
CA PRO A 972 45.79 23.81 22.19
C PRO A 972 47.26 23.92 21.74
N ALA A 973 47.95 22.78 21.61
CA ALA A 973 49.40 22.75 21.28
C ALA A 973 49.71 23.12 19.82
N GLN A 974 48.69 23.09 18.98
CA GLN A 974 48.66 23.64 17.62
C GLN A 974 47.22 24.08 17.34
N ALA A 975 47.03 25.06 16.47
CA ALA A 975 45.70 25.48 16.05
C ALA A 975 45.69 25.94 14.61
N THR A 976 44.59 25.67 13.92
CA THR A 976 44.27 26.30 12.64
C THR A 976 43.22 27.37 12.88
N LEU A 977 43.49 28.61 12.46
CA LEU A 977 42.62 29.77 12.67
C LEU A 977 42.17 30.32 11.33
N GLN A 978 40.92 30.77 11.24
CA GLN A 978 40.49 31.60 10.11
C GLN A 978 41.00 33.03 10.24
N VAL A 979 41.25 33.70 9.11
CA VAL A 979 41.50 35.14 9.10
C VAL A 979 40.31 35.88 9.72
N GLY A 980 40.57 36.56 10.85
CA GLY A 980 39.58 37.30 11.63
C GLY A 980 38.95 36.51 12.79
N ALA A 981 39.14 35.19 12.87
CA ALA A 981 38.64 34.36 13.96
C ALA A 981 39.56 34.40 15.18
N THR A 982 38.97 34.24 16.37
CA THR A 982 39.66 34.23 17.66
C THR A 982 39.50 32.88 18.33
N THR A 983 40.60 32.34 18.85
CA THR A 983 40.63 31.11 19.65
C THR A 983 41.29 31.39 20.99
N THR A 984 40.73 30.84 22.05
CA THR A 984 41.26 30.94 23.42
C THR A 984 42.32 29.86 23.66
N PHE A 985 43.44 30.26 24.23
CA PHE A 985 44.53 29.41 24.65
C PHE A 985 44.69 29.45 26.17
N THR A 986 45.10 28.33 26.75
CA THR A 986 45.37 28.22 28.18
C THR A 986 46.85 27.97 28.40
N ALA A 987 47.53 28.89 29.09
CA ALA A 987 48.89 28.69 29.57
C ALA A 987 48.85 28.10 30.98
N THR A 988 49.55 26.98 31.18
CA THR A 988 49.63 26.27 32.47
C THR A 988 51.07 26.19 32.93
N LEU A 989 51.29 26.53 34.20
CA LEU A 989 52.58 26.42 34.90
C LEU A 989 52.71 25.04 35.55
N ASP A 990 53.96 24.61 35.75
CA ASP A 990 54.30 23.34 36.37
C ASP A 990 53.97 23.29 37.88
N ILE A 991 53.92 24.45 38.53
CA ILE A 991 53.53 24.64 39.94
C ILE A 991 52.70 25.93 40.06
N PRO A 992 51.87 26.10 41.12
CA PRO A 992 51.07 27.29 41.29
C PRO A 992 51.92 28.57 41.27
N ALA A 993 51.37 29.62 40.70
CA ALA A 993 52.09 30.89 40.60
C ALA A 993 52.44 31.42 42.00
N ALA A 994 53.67 31.91 42.13
CA ALA A 994 54.16 32.53 43.35
C ALA A 994 53.34 33.78 43.73
N ALA A 995 53.59 34.28 44.94
CA ALA A 995 52.98 35.52 45.45
C ALA A 995 53.03 36.66 44.42
N PHE A 996 51.91 37.36 44.23
CA PHE A 996 51.68 38.39 43.20
C PHE A 996 51.48 37.90 41.75
N GLY A 997 51.43 36.59 41.51
CA GLY A 997 51.21 35.98 40.19
C GLY A 997 52.47 35.83 39.34
N THR A 998 52.40 34.97 38.31
CA THR A 998 53.52 34.69 37.39
C THR A 998 53.17 35.17 35.98
N PRO A 999 53.93 36.12 35.40
CA PRO A 999 53.72 36.56 34.03
C PRO A 999 54.22 35.52 33.02
N VAL A 1000 53.41 35.25 32.01
CA VAL A 1000 53.74 34.47 30.81
C VAL A 1000 53.86 35.44 29.65
N SER A 1001 55.07 35.68 29.17
CA SER A 1001 55.30 36.52 27.99
C SER A 1001 54.93 35.76 26.72
N LEU A 1002 54.24 36.41 25.80
CA LEU A 1002 53.75 35.83 24.55
C LEU A 1002 54.35 36.58 23.36
N ALA A 1003 54.87 35.86 22.38
CA ALA A 1003 55.44 36.43 21.18
C ALA A 1003 55.07 35.61 19.95
N LEU A 1004 54.76 36.29 18.84
CA LEU A 1004 54.51 35.64 17.55
C LEU A 1004 55.74 35.78 16.65
N SER A 1005 56.12 34.71 15.96
CA SER A 1005 57.23 34.74 15.00
C SER A 1005 56.95 35.65 13.80
N ASP A 1006 55.68 35.77 13.41
CA ASP A 1006 55.16 36.72 12.42
C ASP A 1006 53.83 37.32 12.92
N GLU A 1007 53.91 38.54 13.48
CA GLU A 1007 52.75 39.32 13.96
C GLU A 1007 51.81 39.79 12.83
N SER A 1008 52.20 39.61 11.56
CA SER A 1008 51.29 39.91 10.43
C SER A 1008 50.28 38.80 10.16
N ARG A 1009 50.45 37.60 10.74
CA ARG A 1009 49.59 36.43 10.54
C ARG A 1009 48.56 36.24 11.64
N ALA A 1010 48.91 36.55 12.89
CA ALA A 1010 48.00 36.48 14.04
C ALA A 1010 48.28 37.63 15.02
N SER A 1011 47.39 37.85 15.98
CA SER A 1011 47.52 38.80 17.07
C SER A 1011 47.25 38.10 18.40
N ALA A 1012 48.10 38.33 19.39
CA ALA A 1012 47.97 37.82 20.76
C ALA A 1012 48.33 38.95 21.76
N PRO A 1013 47.87 38.90 23.02
CA PRO A 1013 48.38 39.81 24.05
C PRO A 1013 49.89 39.63 24.24
N LEU A 1014 50.61 40.67 24.68
CA LEU A 1014 52.06 40.58 24.93
C LEU A 1014 52.41 39.73 26.16
N GLU A 1015 51.48 39.65 27.10
CA GLU A 1015 51.66 38.94 28.36
C GLU A 1015 50.29 38.56 28.92
N VAL A 1016 50.21 37.40 29.57
CA VAL A 1016 49.11 36.97 30.43
C VAL A 1016 49.66 36.65 31.81
N VAL A 1017 48.95 36.99 32.88
CA VAL A 1017 49.40 36.74 34.26
C VAL A 1017 48.61 35.59 34.85
N VAL A 1018 49.30 34.50 35.21
CA VAL A 1018 48.73 33.45 36.05
C VAL A 1018 48.64 33.99 37.47
N ALA A 1019 47.44 34.02 38.03
CA ALA A 1019 47.19 34.61 39.34
C ALA A 1019 47.86 33.80 40.46
N GLU A 1020 48.22 34.47 41.56
CA GLU A 1020 48.74 33.81 42.77
C GLU A 1020 47.84 32.63 43.17
N ASP A 1021 48.48 31.51 43.54
CA ASP A 1021 47.83 30.26 43.92
C ASP A 1021 46.96 29.62 42.82
N THR A 1022 47.17 29.98 41.54
CA THR A 1022 46.57 29.28 40.39
C THR A 1022 47.64 28.69 39.48
N LEU A 1023 47.26 27.68 38.70
CA LEU A 1023 48.16 27.00 37.76
C LEU A 1023 48.10 27.57 36.34
N SER A 1024 46.97 28.17 35.97
CA SER A 1024 46.74 28.57 34.59
C SER A 1024 46.09 29.94 34.44
N ALA A 1025 46.21 30.48 33.23
CA ALA A 1025 45.47 31.64 32.76
C ALA A 1025 45.14 31.48 31.28
N GLU A 1026 43.96 31.95 30.91
CA GLU A 1026 43.48 31.96 29.53
C GLU A 1026 43.82 33.29 28.83
N PHE A 1027 44.07 33.21 27.53
CA PHE A 1027 44.30 34.35 26.67
C PHE A 1027 43.87 34.05 25.23
N ASP A 1028 43.44 35.09 24.51
CA ASP A 1028 42.92 34.94 23.16
C ASP A 1028 43.98 35.23 22.09
N VAL A 1029 43.90 34.47 20.99
CA VAL A 1029 44.70 34.68 19.78
C VAL A 1029 43.78 34.81 18.57
N THR A 1030 43.97 35.85 17.78
CA THR A 1030 43.16 36.14 16.60
C THR A 1030 43.98 35.99 15.32
N GLY A 1031 43.49 35.23 14.33
CA GLY A 1031 44.09 35.17 13.00
C GLY A 1031 43.93 36.51 12.26
N THR A 1032 44.98 37.01 11.60
CA THR A 1032 44.98 38.32 10.93
C THR A 1032 45.29 38.25 9.44
N ALA A 1033 46.08 37.27 8.98
CA ALA A 1033 46.31 36.99 7.55
C ALA A 1033 46.80 35.56 7.33
N ALA A 1034 46.44 34.96 6.19
CA ALA A 1034 46.77 33.58 5.89
C ALA A 1034 48.28 33.28 5.88
N GLY A 1035 48.65 32.07 6.29
CA GLY A 1035 50.01 31.55 6.44
C GLY A 1035 50.31 31.09 7.86
N ASP A 1036 51.43 30.39 8.00
CA ASP A 1036 51.84 29.83 9.28
C ASP A 1036 52.58 30.87 10.12
N THR A 1037 52.37 30.83 11.43
CA THR A 1037 53.15 31.54 12.44
C THR A 1037 53.31 30.66 13.67
N THR A 1038 54.23 31.02 14.56
CA THR A 1038 54.44 30.29 15.81
C THR A 1038 54.21 31.25 16.96
N LEU A 1039 53.33 30.88 17.88
CA LEU A 1039 53.17 31.54 19.16
C LEU A 1039 54.16 30.92 20.15
N THR A 1040 55.13 31.69 20.60
CA THR A 1040 56.04 31.30 21.67
C THR A 1040 55.55 31.91 22.99
N ALA A 1041 55.15 31.08 23.92
CA ALA A 1041 54.85 31.47 25.29
C ALA A 1041 56.05 31.18 26.19
N THR A 1042 56.41 32.08 27.10
CA THR A 1042 57.58 31.96 27.97
C THR A 1042 57.29 32.35 29.41
N ALA A 1043 57.55 31.45 30.36
CA ALA A 1043 57.56 31.73 31.79
C ALA A 1043 58.63 30.90 32.51
N GLY A 1044 59.26 31.48 33.53
CA GLY A 1044 60.29 30.81 34.34
C GLY A 1044 61.56 30.37 33.57
N GLY A 1045 61.77 30.88 32.35
CA GLY A 1045 62.90 30.51 31.49
C GLY A 1045 62.65 29.32 30.55
N VAL A 1046 61.44 28.75 30.56
CA VAL A 1046 60.96 27.76 29.58
C VAL A 1046 60.13 28.48 28.52
N SER A 1047 60.37 28.14 27.25
CA SER A 1047 59.61 28.63 26.11
C SER A 1047 58.94 27.45 25.42
N LEU A 1048 57.63 27.55 25.16
CA LEU A 1048 56.85 26.57 24.41
C LEU A 1048 56.32 27.22 23.15
N ASP A 1049 56.49 26.51 22.04
CA ASP A 1049 56.06 26.94 20.71
C ASP A 1049 54.76 26.22 20.36
N VAL A 1050 53.75 27.02 19.98
CA VAL A 1050 52.47 26.56 19.43
C VAL A 1050 52.47 26.90 17.95
N LEU A 1051 52.26 25.89 17.10
CA LEU A 1051 52.12 26.12 15.67
C LEU A 1051 50.72 26.66 15.38
N LEU A 1052 50.66 27.83 14.74
CA LEU A 1052 49.42 28.44 14.30
C LEU A 1052 49.40 28.46 12.77
N THR A 1053 48.44 27.77 12.18
CA THR A 1053 48.17 27.85 10.75
C THR A 1053 47.00 28.80 10.57
N VAL A 1054 47.23 29.99 10.03
CA VAL A 1054 46.11 30.89 9.71
C VAL A 1054 45.70 30.60 8.28
N SER A 1055 44.48 30.12 8.09
CA SER A 1055 43.94 29.83 6.77
C SER A 1055 43.04 30.98 6.31
N ASP A 1056 43.15 31.34 5.03
CA ASP A 1056 42.14 32.11 4.30
C ASP A 1056 41.10 31.23 3.62
N VAL A 1057 41.27 29.89 3.68
CA VAL A 1057 40.26 28.93 3.24
C VAL A 1057 39.18 28.85 4.32
N PRO A 1058 37.93 29.22 4.05
CA PRO A 1058 36.85 29.26 5.04
C PRO A 1058 36.65 27.92 5.74
N ASP A 1059 36.30 27.97 7.04
CA ASP A 1059 35.75 26.81 7.75
C ASP A 1059 34.35 26.54 7.18
N LEU A 1060 34.16 25.40 6.54
CA LEU A 1060 32.91 25.08 5.87
C LEU A 1060 31.94 24.31 6.77
N GLY A 1061 32.39 23.79 7.91
CA GLY A 1061 31.57 22.89 8.72
C GLY A 1061 31.30 21.54 8.04
N LEU A 1062 30.23 20.86 8.45
CA LEU A 1062 29.71 19.68 7.77
C LEU A 1062 28.82 20.13 6.60
N VAL A 1063 29.15 19.70 5.39
CA VAL A 1063 28.43 20.11 4.16
C VAL A 1063 28.13 18.92 3.27
N ILE A 1064 27.11 19.06 2.42
CA ILE A 1064 26.83 18.13 1.33
C ILE A 1064 27.81 18.43 0.19
N SER A 1065 28.56 17.41 -0.26
CA SER A 1065 29.62 17.57 -1.25
C SER A 1065 29.23 17.11 -2.64
N GLU A 1066 28.55 15.98 -2.75
CA GLU A 1066 28.13 15.42 -4.03
C GLU A 1066 26.81 14.66 -3.86
N VAL A 1067 25.90 14.76 -4.83
CA VAL A 1067 24.61 14.05 -4.85
C VAL A 1067 24.44 13.39 -6.21
N LEU A 1068 24.12 12.11 -6.20
CA LEU A 1068 23.70 11.37 -7.39
C LEU A 1068 22.30 10.81 -7.13
N TYR A 1069 21.37 11.22 -7.98
CA TYR A 1069 20.06 10.62 -8.12
C TYR A 1069 20.05 9.77 -9.40
N ASP A 1070 19.24 8.72 -9.49
CA ASP A 1070 19.12 7.92 -10.71
C ASP A 1070 18.50 8.77 -11.84
N THR A 1071 18.36 8.25 -13.04
CA THR A 1071 17.57 8.85 -14.09
C THR A 1071 16.08 8.68 -13.88
N PRO A 1072 15.26 9.66 -14.30
CA PRO A 1072 13.82 9.46 -14.34
C PRO A 1072 13.50 8.21 -15.15
N SER A 1073 12.88 7.20 -14.53
CA SER A 1073 12.40 5.90 -15.06
C SER A 1073 13.17 4.62 -14.69
N SER A 1074 14.21 4.68 -13.87
CA SER A 1074 14.71 3.51 -13.13
C SER A 1074 14.76 3.81 -11.63
N ASP A 1075 14.52 2.78 -10.83
CA ASP A 1075 14.90 2.67 -9.42
C ASP A 1075 15.80 1.43 -9.41
N ASP A 1076 17.09 1.66 -9.68
CA ASP A 1076 18.11 0.61 -9.66
C ASP A 1076 18.94 0.65 -8.38
N GLY A 1077 18.56 1.48 -7.40
CA GLY A 1077 19.26 1.67 -6.13
C GLY A 1077 20.68 2.20 -6.31
N THR A 1078 20.92 3.03 -7.33
CA THR A 1078 22.25 3.61 -7.61
C THR A 1078 22.46 4.96 -6.96
N GLU A 1079 21.44 5.54 -6.33
CA GLU A 1079 21.48 6.84 -5.66
C GLU A 1079 22.42 6.87 -4.49
N TRP A 1080 23.00 8.05 -4.27
CA TRP A 1080 23.78 8.33 -3.07
C TRP A 1080 23.96 9.82 -2.80
N ILE A 1081 24.21 10.12 -1.53
CA ILE A 1081 24.56 11.44 -1.01
C ILE A 1081 25.93 11.36 -0.35
N GLU A 1082 26.81 12.31 -0.65
CA GLU A 1082 28.11 12.46 -0.01
C GLU A 1082 28.17 13.70 0.88
N LEU A 1083 28.72 13.54 2.08
CA LEU A 1083 29.02 14.61 3.03
C LEU A 1083 30.52 14.81 3.17
N TYR A 1084 30.93 16.05 3.42
CA TYR A 1084 32.32 16.43 3.68
C TYR A 1084 32.44 17.19 5.01
N ASN A 1085 33.38 16.77 5.85
CA ASN A 1085 33.79 17.56 7.01
C ASN A 1085 34.85 18.60 6.60
N GLY A 1086 34.41 19.79 6.22
CA GLY A 1086 35.28 20.92 5.91
C GLY A 1086 35.69 21.76 7.12
N SER A 1087 35.42 21.27 8.34
CA SER A 1087 35.88 21.91 9.57
C SER A 1087 37.29 21.49 9.96
N PHE A 1088 37.85 22.19 10.95
CA PHE A 1088 39.17 21.85 11.50
C PHE A 1088 39.13 20.78 12.60
N THR A 1089 37.94 20.23 12.92
CA THR A 1089 37.72 19.27 14.02
C THR A 1089 36.86 18.07 13.58
N ALA A 1090 37.00 16.92 14.23
CA ALA A 1090 36.12 15.78 13.98
C ALA A 1090 34.67 16.12 14.39
N ILE A 1091 33.69 15.61 13.65
CA ILE A 1091 32.26 15.84 13.89
C ILE A 1091 31.57 14.51 14.17
N ASP A 1092 30.84 14.42 15.27
CA ASP A 1092 29.98 13.27 15.57
C ASP A 1092 28.61 13.45 14.89
N LEU A 1093 28.29 12.55 13.98
CA LEU A 1093 27.08 12.58 13.17
C LEU A 1093 25.85 12.02 13.90
N ALA A 1094 25.96 11.55 15.14
CA ALA A 1094 24.85 10.90 15.86
C ALA A 1094 23.59 11.78 16.05
N ASN A 1095 23.74 13.11 16.06
CA ASN A 1095 22.61 14.05 16.13
C ASN A 1095 22.18 14.59 14.76
N TYR A 1096 22.83 14.18 13.67
CA TYR A 1096 22.58 14.71 12.34
C TYR A 1096 21.68 13.77 11.52
N SER A 1097 20.83 14.34 10.69
CA SER A 1097 19.96 13.60 9.77
C SER A 1097 19.90 14.30 8.40
N LEU A 1098 19.61 13.51 7.37
CA LEU A 1098 19.32 14.03 6.02
C LEU A 1098 17.82 13.93 5.75
N GLY A 1099 17.31 14.88 4.98
CA GLY A 1099 15.97 14.85 4.43
C GLY A 1099 15.96 15.34 2.99
N TRP A 1100 15.06 14.82 2.17
CA TRP A 1100 14.95 15.21 0.76
C TRP A 1100 13.49 15.31 0.31
N GLY A 1101 13.27 16.00 -0.80
CA GLY A 1101 11.96 16.14 -1.45
C GLY A 1101 11.78 17.44 -2.24
N GLY A 1102 10.65 17.53 -2.95
CA GLY A 1102 10.30 18.64 -3.86
C GLY A 1102 9.28 19.63 -3.29
N ASN A 1103 8.53 19.26 -2.26
CA ASN A 1103 7.63 20.18 -1.52
C ASN A 1103 8.28 20.70 -0.23
N ASP A 1104 8.90 19.78 0.51
CA ASP A 1104 9.72 20.00 1.69
C ASP A 1104 10.69 18.80 1.81
N TYR A 1105 11.51 18.80 2.85
CA TYR A 1105 12.54 17.77 3.07
C TYR A 1105 12.03 16.56 3.89
N THR A 1106 10.72 16.32 3.95
CA THR A 1106 10.11 15.18 4.70
C THR A 1106 9.65 14.04 3.80
N TYR A 1107 9.88 14.12 2.49
CA TYR A 1107 9.52 13.06 1.55
C TYR A 1107 10.30 11.78 1.82
N GLY A 1108 11.62 11.90 2.01
CA GLY A 1108 12.45 10.85 2.60
C GLY A 1108 13.42 11.43 3.62
N THR A 1109 13.79 10.62 4.63
CA THR A 1109 14.68 11.03 5.73
C THR A 1109 15.58 9.87 6.15
N VAL A 1110 16.78 10.17 6.64
CA VAL A 1110 17.68 9.16 7.21
C VAL A 1110 18.54 9.70 8.36
N GLN A 1111 18.61 8.91 9.44
CA GLN A 1111 19.48 9.15 10.58
C GLN A 1111 20.95 8.79 10.28
N LEU A 1112 21.88 9.68 10.63
CA LEU A 1112 23.32 9.43 10.51
C LEU A 1112 23.89 8.91 11.84
N SER A 1113 24.97 8.12 11.77
CA SER A 1113 25.64 7.59 12.97
C SER A 1113 27.10 7.18 12.73
N THR A 1114 28.04 8.13 12.87
CA THR A 1114 29.50 7.89 12.90
C THR A 1114 30.27 9.15 13.33
N VAL A 1115 31.58 9.09 13.55
CA VAL A 1115 32.45 10.27 13.70
C VAL A 1115 33.21 10.52 12.40
N LEU A 1116 33.03 11.70 11.80
CA LEU A 1116 33.69 12.12 10.57
C LEU A 1116 34.89 13.01 10.87
N GLU A 1117 36.09 12.56 10.54
CA GLU A 1117 37.35 13.29 10.77
C GLU A 1117 37.50 14.54 9.88
N PRO A 1118 38.30 15.55 10.26
CA PRO A 1118 38.57 16.71 9.42
C PRO A 1118 39.08 16.31 8.04
N GLY A 1119 38.43 16.81 6.99
CA GLY A 1119 38.79 16.53 5.60
C GLY A 1119 38.36 15.15 5.08
N ALA A 1120 37.56 14.39 5.83
CA ALA A 1120 37.02 13.10 5.38
C ALA A 1120 35.64 13.26 4.70
N CYS A 1121 35.33 12.28 3.85
CA CYS A 1121 34.04 12.13 3.16
C CYS A 1121 33.21 11.02 3.83
N PHE A 1122 31.89 11.11 3.71
CA PHE A 1122 30.94 10.09 4.14
C PHE A 1122 29.92 9.86 3.03
N VAL A 1123 29.81 8.64 2.51
CA VAL A 1123 28.91 8.29 1.40
C VAL A 1123 27.78 7.40 1.89
N LEU A 1124 26.53 7.83 1.67
CA LEU A 1124 25.34 7.04 1.97
C LEU A 1124 24.52 6.76 0.69
N GLY A 1125 23.98 5.53 0.55
CA GLY A 1125 23.16 5.13 -0.60
C GLY A 1125 23.27 3.65 -0.93
N GLY A 1126 22.79 3.25 -2.12
CA GLY A 1126 22.78 1.86 -2.61
C GLY A 1126 21.38 1.28 -2.75
N PRO A 1127 21.22 -0.06 -2.88
CA PRO A 1127 22.25 -1.08 -2.69
C PRO A 1127 23.22 -1.29 -3.87
N THR A 1128 23.00 -0.65 -5.02
CA THR A 1128 23.76 -0.93 -6.25
C THR A 1128 25.01 -0.07 -6.35
N SER A 1129 26.19 -0.71 -6.36
CA SER A 1129 27.48 -0.05 -6.60
C SER A 1129 28.14 -0.60 -7.87
N ASP A 1130 28.11 0.19 -8.95
CA ASP A 1130 28.72 -0.19 -10.22
C ASP A 1130 29.35 1.00 -10.96
N ALA A 1131 29.83 0.79 -12.19
CA ALA A 1131 30.51 1.84 -12.93
C ALA A 1131 29.62 3.04 -13.34
N SER A 1132 28.30 2.87 -13.37
CA SER A 1132 27.31 3.90 -13.76
C SER A 1132 27.20 5.03 -12.74
N ASN A 1133 27.36 4.70 -11.45
CA ASN A 1133 27.23 5.64 -10.32
C ASN A 1133 28.57 5.94 -9.62
N GLY A 1134 29.69 5.64 -10.27
CA GLY A 1134 31.03 5.90 -9.76
C GLY A 1134 31.60 4.81 -8.86
N ALA A 1135 30.91 3.67 -8.72
CA ALA A 1135 31.27 2.52 -7.90
C ALA A 1135 31.55 2.90 -6.42
N PRO A 1136 30.58 3.55 -5.74
CA PRO A 1136 30.74 4.03 -4.38
C PRO A 1136 31.06 2.90 -3.40
N ILE A 1137 31.88 3.21 -2.40
CA ILE A 1137 31.99 2.42 -1.18
C ILE A 1137 31.11 3.13 -0.15
N TYR A 1138 29.97 2.54 0.17
CA TYR A 1138 29.02 3.12 1.11
C TYR A 1138 29.51 2.99 2.55
N ASP A 1139 29.60 4.13 3.26
CA ASP A 1139 29.78 4.18 4.71
C ASP A 1139 28.47 3.83 5.42
N LEU A 1140 27.33 4.15 4.80
CA LEU A 1140 25.99 3.69 5.18
C LEU A 1140 25.25 3.18 3.93
N SER A 1141 25.06 1.86 3.84
CA SER A 1141 24.39 1.24 2.70
C SER A 1141 22.91 1.05 2.98
N GLY A 1142 22.07 1.50 2.05
CA GLY A 1142 20.63 1.36 2.11
C GLY A 1142 19.98 1.97 0.87
N ASP A 1143 18.86 1.39 0.47
CA ASP A 1143 18.01 1.96 -0.56
C ASP A 1143 17.39 3.26 -0.04
N LEU A 1144 17.55 4.37 -0.76
CA LEU A 1144 17.06 5.68 -0.33
C LEU A 1144 15.56 5.78 -0.62
N ASN A 1145 14.73 4.95 0.04
CA ASN A 1145 13.30 4.86 -0.24
C ASN A 1145 12.48 5.80 0.70
N PRO A 1146 11.66 6.72 0.16
CA PRO A 1146 11.43 6.95 -1.28
C PRO A 1146 12.57 7.72 -1.96
N ASP A 1147 12.84 7.44 -3.23
CA ASP A 1147 14.04 7.88 -3.97
C ASP A 1147 14.30 9.38 -4.00
N LEU A 1148 15.54 9.75 -4.31
CA LEU A 1148 15.90 11.15 -4.54
C LEU A 1148 15.14 11.69 -5.77
N GLN A 1149 14.20 12.59 -5.52
CA GLN A 1149 13.39 13.20 -6.58
C GLN A 1149 14.28 13.94 -7.57
N ASN A 1150 14.05 13.70 -8.85
CA ASN A 1150 14.89 14.14 -9.99
C ASN A 1150 14.03 14.50 -11.21
N SER A 1151 12.71 14.64 -11.02
CA SER A 1151 11.75 14.78 -12.11
C SER A 1151 10.64 15.76 -11.76
N GLY A 1152 10.38 16.70 -12.68
CA GLY A 1152 9.30 17.66 -12.51
C GLY A 1152 9.62 19.04 -13.07
N SER A 1153 8.63 19.93 -12.97
CA SER A 1153 8.77 21.35 -13.33
C SER A 1153 9.15 22.24 -12.14
N ALA A 1154 9.09 21.70 -10.93
CA ALA A 1154 9.60 22.34 -9.71
C ALA A 1154 11.05 21.87 -9.46
N ALA A 1155 11.73 22.51 -8.52
CA ALA A 1155 13.03 22.07 -8.04
C ALA A 1155 12.85 21.08 -6.89
N ASP A 1156 13.75 20.13 -6.81
CA ASP A 1156 13.89 19.18 -5.72
C ASP A 1156 15.09 19.56 -4.85
N GLY A 1157 15.24 18.94 -3.69
CA GLY A 1157 16.42 19.19 -2.88
C GLY A 1157 16.73 18.15 -1.83
N VAL A 1158 17.99 18.16 -1.42
CA VAL A 1158 18.53 17.39 -0.29
C VAL A 1158 19.02 18.38 0.76
N ALA A 1159 18.70 18.11 2.02
CA ALA A 1159 19.03 18.96 3.15
C ALA A 1159 19.57 18.16 4.33
N LEU A 1160 20.53 18.76 5.01
CA LEU A 1160 21.17 18.27 6.23
C LEU A 1160 20.63 19.03 7.44
N PHE A 1161 20.37 18.32 8.54
CA PHE A 1161 19.86 18.87 9.80
C PHE A 1161 20.68 18.38 10.99
N ASP A 1162 20.80 19.21 12.03
CA ASP A 1162 21.39 18.88 13.34
C ASP A 1162 20.28 18.54 14.36
N VAL A 1163 19.42 17.58 13.97
CA VAL A 1163 18.39 16.97 14.81
C VAL A 1163 18.20 15.50 14.42
N PRO A 1164 17.62 14.66 15.29
CA PRO A 1164 17.21 13.32 14.91
C PRO A 1164 16.18 13.31 13.77
N GLU A 1165 16.17 12.28 12.93
CA GLU A 1165 15.35 12.23 11.68
C GLU A 1165 13.86 12.55 11.91
N GLY A 1166 13.24 11.99 12.96
CA GLY A 1166 11.82 12.21 13.30
C GLY A 1166 11.49 13.62 13.81
N SER A 1167 12.49 14.48 13.96
CA SER A 1167 12.33 15.89 14.35
C SER A 1167 12.35 16.85 13.17
N ILE A 1168 12.60 16.38 11.94
CA ILE A 1168 12.54 17.21 10.74
C ILE A 1168 11.09 17.67 10.54
N THR A 1169 10.91 18.96 10.27
CA THR A 1169 9.60 19.54 9.98
C THR A 1169 9.63 20.37 8.72
N THR A 1170 8.47 20.58 8.10
CA THR A 1170 8.30 21.32 6.84
C THR A 1170 8.74 22.80 6.87
N THR A 1171 9.08 23.34 8.04
CA THR A 1171 9.53 24.74 8.22
C THR A 1171 10.94 24.86 8.82
N MET A 1172 11.61 23.73 9.06
CA MET A 1172 12.93 23.71 9.68
C MET A 1172 13.98 24.26 8.70
N THR A 1173 14.86 25.13 9.19
CA THR A 1173 15.98 25.63 8.39
C THR A 1173 17.12 24.60 8.42
N PRO A 1174 17.56 24.08 7.26
CA PRO A 1174 18.66 23.13 7.23
C PRO A 1174 19.99 23.79 7.56
N ILE A 1175 20.97 23.00 8.00
CA ILE A 1175 22.35 23.49 8.22
C ILE A 1175 23.13 23.57 6.91
N ASP A 1176 22.80 22.71 5.95
CA ASP A 1176 23.27 22.76 4.57
C ASP A 1176 22.23 22.13 3.65
N SER A 1177 22.19 22.56 2.39
CA SER A 1177 21.25 22.01 1.41
C SER A 1177 21.79 22.14 -0.01
N VAL A 1178 21.21 21.37 -0.93
CA VAL A 1178 21.29 21.58 -2.36
C VAL A 1178 19.89 21.52 -2.94
N ILE A 1179 19.49 22.60 -3.61
CA ILE A 1179 18.23 22.68 -4.34
C ILE A 1179 18.57 22.62 -5.82
N TYR A 1180 18.01 21.65 -6.55
CA TYR A 1180 18.35 21.43 -7.95
C TYR A 1180 17.09 21.35 -8.82
N GLY A 1181 17.27 21.76 -10.08
CA GLY A 1181 16.20 21.74 -11.08
C GLY A 1181 15.84 23.11 -11.63
N SER A 1182 14.66 23.21 -12.22
CA SER A 1182 14.33 24.34 -13.10
C SER A 1182 13.82 25.59 -12.38
N ALA A 1183 13.01 25.44 -11.32
CA ALA A 1183 12.49 26.54 -10.53
C ALA A 1183 12.06 26.09 -9.13
N ASN A 1184 12.57 26.73 -8.07
CA ASN A 1184 12.15 26.50 -6.69
C ASN A 1184 10.77 27.13 -6.41
N SER A 1185 9.72 26.63 -7.09
CA SER A 1185 8.34 27.11 -6.96
C SER A 1185 7.69 26.73 -5.64
N ASN A 1186 8.16 25.64 -5.02
CA ASN A 1186 7.65 25.11 -3.76
C ASN A 1186 8.32 25.72 -2.52
N GLN A 1187 9.28 26.63 -2.71
CA GLN A 1187 9.92 27.42 -1.66
C GLN A 1187 10.73 26.57 -0.66
N LEU A 1188 11.44 25.55 -1.15
CA LEU A 1188 12.45 24.84 -0.36
C LEU A 1188 13.44 25.84 0.24
N LEU A 1189 13.78 25.65 1.52
CA LEU A 1189 14.65 26.55 2.27
C LEU A 1189 16.12 26.16 2.08
N ASP A 1190 16.96 27.15 1.85
CA ASP A 1190 18.42 27.01 1.90
C ASP A 1190 18.96 27.09 3.34
N ALA A 1191 20.27 26.91 3.52
CA ALA A 1191 20.95 27.00 4.82
C ALA A 1191 20.82 28.38 5.51
N SER A 1192 20.40 29.42 4.78
CA SER A 1192 20.12 30.76 5.35
C SER A 1192 18.67 30.91 5.82
N GLY A 1193 17.82 29.91 5.58
CA GLY A 1193 16.38 29.93 5.83
C GLY A 1193 15.60 30.71 4.77
N ALA A 1194 16.18 30.92 3.58
CA ALA A 1194 15.55 31.63 2.47
C ALA A 1194 15.11 30.67 1.37
N SER A 1195 14.00 30.99 0.69
CA SER A 1195 13.56 30.31 -0.53
C SER A 1195 14.12 31.00 -1.78
N GLY A 1196 15.35 30.64 -2.14
CA GLY A 1196 16.08 31.16 -3.29
C GLY A 1196 15.84 30.37 -4.60
N PRO A 1197 16.38 30.82 -5.74
CA PRO A 1197 16.40 30.00 -6.96
C PRO A 1197 17.24 28.72 -6.74
N PRO A 1198 17.06 27.67 -7.57
CA PRO A 1198 17.88 26.45 -7.47
C PRO A 1198 19.37 26.75 -7.59
N ASP A 1199 20.17 25.98 -6.84
CA ASP A 1199 21.63 26.05 -6.78
C ASP A 1199 22.27 25.54 -8.07
N VAL A 1200 21.66 24.53 -8.69
CA VAL A 1200 22.15 23.87 -9.91
C VAL A 1200 20.99 23.35 -10.75
N GLY A 1201 21.20 23.18 -12.05
CA GLY A 1201 20.21 22.52 -12.92
C GLY A 1201 20.26 21.00 -12.76
N GLU A 1202 19.35 20.31 -13.42
CA GLU A 1202 19.31 18.84 -13.42
C GLU A 1202 20.58 18.22 -14.00
N ALA A 1203 21.05 17.15 -13.37
CA ALA A 1203 22.02 16.21 -13.88
C ALA A 1203 21.35 15.18 -14.82
N SER A 1204 22.08 14.71 -15.82
CA SER A 1204 21.64 13.60 -16.69
C SER A 1204 22.07 12.24 -16.11
N ALA A 1205 21.69 11.15 -16.79
CA ALA A 1205 22.18 9.80 -16.50
C ALA A 1205 23.69 9.73 -16.28
N SER A 1206 24.11 9.13 -15.17
CA SER A 1206 25.52 8.95 -14.81
C SER A 1206 26.29 10.28 -14.62
N GLU A 1207 25.57 11.38 -14.37
CA GLU A 1207 26.12 12.65 -13.90
C GLU A 1207 25.71 12.85 -12.44
N SER A 1208 26.50 13.61 -11.69
CA SER A 1208 26.22 13.97 -10.29
C SER A 1208 26.18 15.48 -10.13
N LEU A 1209 25.60 15.95 -9.03
CA LEU A 1209 25.67 17.32 -8.58
C LEU A 1209 26.84 17.47 -7.61
N GLU A 1210 27.82 18.30 -7.96
CA GLU A 1210 29.07 18.44 -7.19
C GLU A 1210 29.22 19.87 -6.68
N ARG A 1211 29.57 20.00 -5.39
CA ARG A 1211 29.86 21.28 -4.76
C ARG A 1211 31.33 21.66 -5.03
N THR A 1212 31.53 22.90 -5.48
CA THR A 1212 32.87 23.50 -5.69
C THR A 1212 33.05 24.74 -4.82
N ALA A 1213 34.28 25.25 -4.72
CA ALA A 1213 34.57 26.53 -4.07
C ALA A 1213 33.78 27.73 -4.64
N SER A 1214 33.20 27.60 -5.83
CA SER A 1214 32.42 28.64 -6.52
C SER A 1214 30.89 28.42 -6.54
N GLY A 1215 30.41 27.34 -5.91
CA GLY A 1215 29.01 26.90 -5.95
C GLY A 1215 28.84 25.50 -6.56
N TRP A 1216 27.60 25.11 -6.84
CA TRP A 1216 27.26 23.79 -7.39
C TRP A 1216 27.41 23.71 -8.92
N ARG A 1217 27.75 22.53 -9.43
CA ARG A 1217 27.79 22.22 -10.87
C ARG A 1217 27.30 20.79 -11.15
N VAL A 1218 26.87 20.54 -12.37
CA VAL A 1218 26.70 19.16 -12.88
C VAL A 1218 28.08 18.61 -13.27
N GLN A 1219 28.42 17.46 -12.73
CA GLN A 1219 29.66 16.73 -12.96
C GLN A 1219 29.41 15.52 -13.85
N SER A 1220 30.15 15.43 -14.95
CA SER A 1220 29.94 14.40 -15.98
C SER A 1220 30.38 12.98 -15.61
N ALA A 1221 31.00 12.81 -14.44
CA ALA A 1221 31.54 11.53 -13.98
C ALA A 1221 31.58 11.57 -12.44
N PRO A 1222 30.71 10.81 -11.75
CA PRO A 1222 30.57 10.88 -10.30
C PRO A 1222 31.84 10.40 -9.59
N THR A 1223 32.14 11.00 -8.45
CA THR A 1223 33.39 10.76 -7.70
C THR A 1223 33.16 10.46 -6.21
N PRO A 1224 32.39 9.42 -5.87
CA PRO A 1224 32.11 9.09 -4.48
C PRO A 1224 33.41 8.79 -3.72
N GLY A 1225 33.57 9.44 -2.57
CA GLY A 1225 34.74 9.42 -1.71
C GLY A 1225 35.81 10.49 -2.05
N ASP A 1226 35.58 11.41 -2.99
CA ASP A 1226 36.55 12.46 -3.39
C ASP A 1226 36.02 13.89 -3.19
N CYS A 1227 36.03 14.37 -1.95
CA CYS A 1227 35.61 15.73 -1.61
C CYS A 1227 36.63 16.83 -1.98
N ALA A 1228 37.66 16.54 -2.78
CA ALA A 1228 38.74 17.49 -3.05
C ALA A 1228 38.28 18.72 -3.86
N ALA A 1229 37.16 18.64 -4.57
CA ALA A 1229 36.62 19.71 -5.40
C ALA A 1229 36.07 20.91 -4.62
N ILE A 1230 35.64 20.70 -3.37
CA ILE A 1230 35.16 21.79 -2.50
C ILE A 1230 36.32 22.73 -2.11
N THR A 1231 37.53 22.18 -2.01
CA THR A 1231 38.72 22.90 -1.53
C THR A 1231 39.63 23.45 -2.64
N GLN A 1232 39.32 23.14 -3.90
CA GLN A 1232 40.06 23.57 -5.10
C GLN A 1232 39.30 24.67 -5.87
#